data_AF-A0A1V4ZMV4-F1
#
_entry.id   AF-A0A1V4ZMV4-F1
#
_cell.length_a   1.000
_cell.length_b   1.000
_cell.length_c   1.000
_cell.angle_alpha   90.00
_cell.angle_beta   90.00
_cell.angle_gamma   90.00
#
_symmetry.space_group_name_H-M   'P 1'
#
loop_
_entity.id
_entity.type
_entity.pdbx_description
1 polymer ?
#
loop_
_entity_poly.entity_id
_entity_poly.type
_entity_poly.pdbx_seq_one_letter_code
_entity_poly.pdbx_strand_id
1 'polypeptide(L)'
;MYQTSIETESNRISRDLNAQGISDITLWANRGAKEVFCRDQADLPPLIKSMMFKAEPAVIVQPHSATAVSAILSYASKKKIPITPRGAGSSPFGGAVPVKGGIVIDMSVMDQVISIDEQKKEAKVQAGTRWGDLDWQLEPKGLAIRSCPSSRFSTVGGWLATGGVGVESFSGGPFSDSVVEAEIVLPSGEIKTITPSDCLFKSLAGSEGRVAVITSITLKLKERRKVTPHLFVFSTTDQAIDFAEEVASTEIYPDDIVYYHEAKFGHLNKILGKKVFVESPGIVMTGWNLPQGNALRSLARKFGGREEEDYKASLAWNERFFPMKFRLLGPGMLGSEAIVPKDHFKAAVKAAETTARLYGLEPIMESHFVKGGERLVLCYYITDQTRLASYMMDAVRSLLIMTAMVDEGAKAYSTGLWYHVFLDKKEPTHSEREALKKEIDPSASLNPGKGKVLAGSMGGIPAKLLSPSMAPVLRLLNNAMPLTSRALALVQNVEGVVLGAQDLSELTHAANACAMCGACVNVCPAYQATKDDRVTARGKLLTARMMDQGRGISKEHAQRTFLCMRCKACEQVCQSKLHLLPLYDELEAKLEAKYGRDLDEITKFVQYVESSPEYDVLLKKGLVIGAPRNGMDGRDGSV
;
A
#
# COMPACT_ATOMS: atom_id res chain seq x y z
N MET A 1 -31.26 12.13 9.89
CA MET A 1 -30.51 12.48 11.11
C MET A 1 -28.99 12.32 10.96
N TYR A 2 -28.45 11.13 10.61
CA TYR A 2 -26.99 10.93 10.49
C TYR A 2 -26.32 11.79 9.39
N GLN A 3 -26.85 11.82 8.17
CA GLN A 3 -26.32 12.66 7.07
C GLN A 3 -26.36 14.17 7.39
N THR A 4 -27.47 14.64 7.96
CA THR A 4 -27.64 16.04 8.39
C THR A 4 -26.61 16.46 9.44
N SER A 5 -26.24 15.55 10.35
CA SER A 5 -25.19 15.81 11.36
C SER A 5 -23.78 15.92 10.75
N ILE A 6 -23.46 15.08 9.74
CA ILE A 6 -22.16 15.11 9.05
C ILE A 6 -22.01 16.37 8.20
N GLU A 7 -23.06 16.79 7.49
CA GLU A 7 -23.05 18.04 6.71
C GLU A 7 -22.86 19.25 7.62
N THR A 8 -23.52 19.26 8.78
CA THR A 8 -23.38 20.32 9.78
C THR A 8 -21.95 20.36 10.35
N GLU A 9 -21.36 19.20 10.66
CA GLU A 9 -19.99 19.11 11.15
C GLU A 9 -18.96 19.53 10.09
N SER A 10 -19.14 19.10 8.85
CA SER A 10 -18.28 19.46 7.72
C SER A 10 -18.26 20.98 7.47
N ASN A 11 -19.43 21.60 7.46
CA ASN A 11 -19.57 23.06 7.30
C ASN A 11 -18.92 23.83 8.45
N ARG A 12 -19.06 23.33 9.69
CA ARG A 12 -18.43 23.94 10.87
C ARG A 12 -16.91 23.87 10.77
N ILE A 13 -16.34 22.68 10.52
CA ILE A 13 -14.88 22.50 10.46
C ILE A 13 -14.28 23.33 9.34
N SER A 14 -14.89 23.33 8.16
CA SER A 14 -14.40 24.10 7.00
C SER A 14 -14.40 25.60 7.29
N ARG A 15 -15.46 26.11 7.93
CA ARG A 15 -15.55 27.52 8.34
C ARG A 15 -14.48 27.87 9.37
N ASP A 16 -14.28 27.03 10.38
CA ASP A 16 -13.31 27.28 11.45
C ASP A 16 -11.86 27.26 10.93
N LEU A 17 -11.54 26.37 9.98
CA LEU A 17 -10.21 26.33 9.36
C LEU A 17 -9.98 27.57 8.49
N ASN A 18 -10.96 27.98 7.69
CA ASN A 18 -10.88 29.21 6.91
C ASN A 18 -10.76 30.45 7.81
N ALA A 19 -11.47 30.49 8.95
CA ALA A 19 -11.42 31.58 9.91
C ALA A 19 -10.07 31.71 10.62
N GLN A 20 -9.25 30.66 10.63
CA GLN A 20 -7.87 30.72 11.15
C GLN A 20 -6.89 31.39 10.18
N GLY A 21 -7.35 31.81 8.99
CA GLY A 21 -6.51 32.48 8.00
C GLY A 21 -5.47 31.57 7.34
N ILE A 22 -5.65 30.25 7.43
CA ILE A 22 -4.80 29.26 6.76
C ILE A 22 -5.14 29.32 5.27
N SER A 23 -4.27 29.91 4.46
CA SER A 23 -4.49 30.12 3.02
C SER A 23 -3.90 29.02 2.14
N ASP A 24 -3.01 28.20 2.71
CA ASP A 24 -2.23 27.16 2.06
C ASP A 24 -2.82 25.76 2.31
N ILE A 25 -4.15 25.66 2.26
CA ILE A 25 -4.91 24.40 2.34
C ILE A 25 -5.96 24.31 1.23
N THR A 26 -6.21 23.09 0.77
CA THR A 26 -7.38 22.74 -0.04
C THR A 26 -8.35 21.90 0.81
N LEU A 27 -9.65 22.20 0.73
CA LEU A 27 -10.70 21.55 1.53
C LEU A 27 -11.73 20.83 0.66
N TRP A 28 -12.00 19.57 0.96
CA TRP A 28 -13.09 18.82 0.32
C TRP A 28 -14.07 18.24 1.32
N ALA A 29 -15.34 18.61 1.15
CA ALA A 29 -16.47 18.16 1.95
C ALA A 29 -17.48 17.31 1.14
N ASN A 30 -17.29 17.23 -0.18
CA ASN A 30 -18.22 16.56 -1.07
C ASN A 30 -18.18 15.03 -0.90
N ARG A 31 -19.30 14.37 -1.23
CA ARG A 31 -19.48 12.92 -1.07
C ARG A 31 -18.44 12.12 -1.85
N GLY A 32 -18.06 12.60 -3.03
CA GLY A 32 -17.09 11.96 -3.90
C GLY A 32 -15.71 11.81 -3.26
N ALA A 33 -15.20 12.92 -2.73
CA ALA A 33 -13.93 12.93 -2.01
C ALA A 33 -14.00 12.03 -0.78
N LYS A 34 -15.07 12.15 0.03
CA LYS A 34 -15.27 11.28 1.20
C LYS A 34 -15.20 9.79 0.86
N GLU A 35 -15.69 9.40 -0.32
CA GLU A 35 -15.65 8.01 -0.76
C GLU A 35 -14.23 7.48 -1.03
N VAL A 36 -13.37 8.31 -1.58
CA VAL A 36 -11.96 7.97 -1.83
C VAL A 36 -11.21 7.86 -0.50
N PHE A 37 -11.43 8.80 0.41
CA PHE A 37 -10.63 8.95 1.62
C PHE A 37 -11.15 8.15 2.83
N CYS A 38 -12.29 7.48 2.72
CA CYS A 38 -12.85 6.60 3.77
C CYS A 38 -12.30 5.16 3.79
N ARG A 39 -11.29 4.85 2.96
CA ARG A 39 -10.72 3.51 2.78
C ARG A 39 -9.22 3.58 2.49
N ASP A 40 -8.49 2.48 2.58
CA ASP A 40 -7.17 2.34 1.98
C ASP A 40 -7.22 1.32 0.83
N GLN A 41 -6.12 0.60 0.57
CA GLN A 41 -6.07 -0.41 -0.48
C GLN A 41 -7.04 -1.57 -0.20
N ALA A 42 -7.19 -1.96 1.06
CA ALA A 42 -8.13 -2.99 1.46
C ALA A 42 -9.48 -2.34 1.77
N ASP A 43 -10.52 -2.71 1.02
CA ASP A 43 -11.85 -2.23 1.36
C ASP A 43 -12.42 -3.06 2.51
N LEU A 44 -12.96 -2.37 3.50
CA LEU A 44 -13.70 -3.00 4.57
C LEU A 44 -15.06 -3.44 4.03
N PRO A 45 -15.48 -4.69 4.26
CA PRO A 45 -16.85 -5.10 3.97
C PRO A 45 -17.86 -4.08 4.55
N PRO A 46 -18.85 -3.61 3.78
CA PRO A 46 -19.73 -2.52 4.21
C PRO A 46 -20.38 -2.76 5.57
N LEU A 47 -20.81 -3.99 5.84
CA LEU A 47 -21.41 -4.38 7.11
C LEU A 47 -20.43 -4.24 8.29
N ILE A 48 -19.20 -4.73 8.15
CA ILE A 48 -18.13 -4.54 9.16
C ILE A 48 -17.89 -3.05 9.36
N LYS A 49 -17.70 -2.32 8.25
CA LYS A 49 -17.40 -0.90 8.26
C LYS A 49 -18.44 -0.11 9.06
N SER A 50 -19.73 -0.33 8.80
CA SER A 50 -20.82 0.35 9.50
C SER A 50 -21.04 -0.11 10.94
N MET A 51 -20.76 -1.38 11.23
CA MET A 51 -20.94 -1.95 12.58
C MET A 51 -19.81 -1.54 13.53
N MET A 52 -18.58 -1.48 13.02
CA MET A 52 -17.36 -1.32 13.83
C MET A 52 -16.83 0.11 13.83
N PHE A 53 -17.03 0.88 12.76
CA PHE A 53 -16.32 2.13 12.54
C PHE A 53 -17.23 3.27 12.05
N LYS A 54 -16.79 4.51 12.27
CA LYS A 54 -17.34 5.72 11.64
C LYS A 54 -16.41 6.17 10.51
N ALA A 55 -16.17 5.28 9.55
CA ALA A 55 -15.08 5.44 8.58
C ALA A 55 -15.30 6.56 7.53
N GLU A 56 -16.46 7.23 7.49
CA GLU A 56 -16.68 8.37 6.61
C GLU A 56 -16.10 9.65 7.24
N PRO A 57 -15.13 10.33 6.59
CA PRO A 57 -14.59 11.58 7.11
C PRO A 57 -15.60 12.73 6.96
N ALA A 58 -15.55 13.69 7.89
CA ALA A 58 -16.33 14.92 7.81
C ALA A 58 -15.76 15.87 6.74
N VAL A 59 -14.42 15.96 6.64
CA VAL A 59 -13.71 16.80 5.66
C VAL A 59 -12.34 16.19 5.35
N ILE A 60 -11.88 16.40 4.12
CA ILE A 60 -10.51 16.12 3.69
C ILE A 60 -9.78 17.45 3.58
N VAL A 61 -8.57 17.52 4.15
CA VAL A 61 -7.72 18.70 4.11
C VAL A 61 -6.40 18.32 3.44
N GLN A 62 -6.02 19.07 2.43
CA GLN A 62 -4.76 18.94 1.70
C GLN A 62 -3.87 20.14 2.04
N PRO A 63 -2.87 19.98 2.93
CA PRO A 63 -1.97 21.07 3.31
C PRO A 63 -0.83 21.23 2.30
N HIS A 64 -0.36 22.45 2.10
CA HIS A 64 0.78 22.75 1.24
C HIS A 64 2.06 23.14 2.01
N SER A 65 2.01 23.18 3.34
CA SER A 65 3.16 23.51 4.20
C SER A 65 3.08 22.85 5.58
N ALA A 66 4.21 22.83 6.29
CA ALA A 66 4.25 22.40 7.69
C ALA A 66 3.47 23.33 8.62
N THR A 67 3.37 24.63 8.31
CA THR A 67 2.57 25.59 9.08
C THR A 67 1.07 25.34 8.94
N ALA A 68 0.60 24.94 7.75
CA ALA A 68 -0.77 24.48 7.56
C ALA A 68 -1.06 23.23 8.41
N VAL A 69 -0.17 22.23 8.35
CA VAL A 69 -0.30 21.00 9.15
C VAL A 69 -0.35 21.33 10.65
N SER A 70 0.53 22.23 11.12
CA SER A 70 0.56 22.75 12.49
C SER A 70 -0.79 23.32 12.92
N ALA A 71 -1.35 24.22 12.12
CA ALA A 71 -2.61 24.86 12.43
C ALA A 71 -3.78 23.86 12.44
N ILE A 72 -3.84 22.94 11.47
CA ILE A 72 -4.85 21.88 11.39
C ILE A 72 -4.79 20.97 12.64
N LEU A 73 -3.59 20.49 13.01
CA LEU A 73 -3.42 19.61 14.17
C LEU A 73 -3.76 20.34 15.47
N SER A 74 -3.29 21.58 15.66
CA SER A 74 -3.60 22.38 16.84
C SER A 74 -5.11 22.60 16.99
N TYR A 75 -5.80 22.93 15.88
CA TYR A 75 -7.25 23.06 15.85
C TYR A 75 -7.95 21.75 16.23
N ALA A 76 -7.59 20.65 15.58
CA ALA A 76 -8.19 19.33 15.81
C ALA A 76 -8.01 18.89 17.27
N SER A 77 -6.82 19.05 17.82
CA SER A 77 -6.50 18.73 19.22
C SER A 77 -7.33 19.57 20.20
N LYS A 78 -7.36 20.90 20.03
CA LYS A 78 -8.16 21.82 20.88
C LYS A 78 -9.66 21.50 20.84
N LYS A 79 -10.18 21.13 19.67
CA LYS A 79 -11.60 20.78 19.48
C LYS A 79 -11.90 19.30 19.71
N LYS A 80 -10.89 18.48 20.02
CA LYS A 80 -10.99 17.02 20.20
C LYS A 80 -11.60 16.32 18.97
N ILE A 81 -11.28 16.82 17.78
CA ILE A 81 -11.71 16.25 16.50
C ILE A 81 -10.72 15.17 16.08
N PRO A 82 -11.17 13.93 15.80
CA PRO A 82 -10.31 12.89 15.23
C PRO A 82 -9.65 13.37 13.93
N ILE A 83 -8.35 13.12 13.79
CA ILE A 83 -7.60 13.40 12.56
C ILE A 83 -6.80 12.19 12.12
N THR A 84 -6.90 11.81 10.85
CA THR A 84 -6.22 10.65 10.26
C THR A 84 -5.26 11.12 9.17
N PRO A 85 -3.95 11.01 9.38
CA PRO A 85 -2.96 11.26 8.33
C PRO A 85 -3.02 10.19 7.25
N ARG A 86 -2.89 10.61 6.00
CA ARG A 86 -2.92 9.73 4.84
C ARG A 86 -1.90 10.19 3.81
N GLY A 87 -1.08 9.26 3.33
CA GLY A 87 -0.30 9.43 2.09
C GLY A 87 -1.08 8.92 0.88
N ALA A 88 -0.51 7.98 0.13
CA ALA A 88 -1.19 7.38 -1.04
C ALA A 88 -2.41 6.47 -0.69
N GLY A 89 -2.53 6.05 0.58
CA GLY A 89 -3.52 5.08 1.03
C GLY A 89 -3.29 3.67 0.47
N SER A 90 -2.03 3.29 0.24
CA SER A 90 -1.62 2.06 -0.44
C SER A 90 -1.33 0.87 0.48
N SER A 91 -1.41 1.05 1.80
CA SER A 91 -1.27 -0.06 2.75
C SER A 91 -2.62 -0.76 2.90
N PRO A 92 -2.69 -2.11 2.87
CA PRO A 92 -3.94 -2.85 2.99
C PRO A 92 -4.34 -3.17 4.45
N PHE A 93 -3.65 -2.59 5.45
CA PHE A 93 -3.84 -2.99 6.85
C PHE A 93 -4.86 -2.17 7.63
N GLY A 94 -5.45 -1.12 7.06
CA GLY A 94 -6.41 -0.25 7.75
C GLY A 94 -5.78 0.99 8.41
N GLY A 95 -4.45 1.16 8.32
CA GLY A 95 -3.72 2.23 9.02
C GLY A 95 -4.13 3.65 8.60
N ALA A 96 -4.64 3.80 7.37
CA ALA A 96 -5.09 5.08 6.82
C ALA A 96 -6.63 5.24 6.80
N VAL A 97 -7.39 4.28 7.33
CA VAL A 97 -8.86 4.34 7.38
C VAL A 97 -9.30 5.23 8.54
N PRO A 98 -10.11 6.29 8.35
CA PRO A 98 -10.49 7.20 9.42
C PRO A 98 -11.63 6.63 10.27
N VAL A 99 -11.35 5.57 11.04
CA VAL A 99 -12.31 4.78 11.82
C VAL A 99 -13.18 5.54 12.83
N LYS A 100 -12.84 6.79 13.17
CA LYS A 100 -13.66 7.70 13.99
C LYS A 100 -14.22 8.91 13.22
N GLY A 101 -14.07 8.94 11.91
CA GLY A 101 -14.49 10.05 11.05
C GLY A 101 -13.57 11.24 11.24
N GLY A 102 -14.15 12.44 11.34
CA GLY A 102 -13.41 13.68 11.57
C GLY A 102 -12.63 14.14 10.34
N ILE A 103 -11.39 14.56 10.52
CA ILE A 103 -10.55 15.12 9.47
C ILE A 103 -9.65 14.02 8.88
N VAL A 104 -9.60 13.90 7.57
CA VAL A 104 -8.47 13.23 6.90
C VAL A 104 -7.51 14.30 6.40
N ILE A 105 -6.25 14.23 6.81
CA ILE A 105 -5.20 15.10 6.30
C ILE A 105 -4.42 14.34 5.22
N ASP A 106 -4.63 14.75 3.97
CA ASP A 106 -4.01 14.13 2.80
C ASP A 106 -2.66 14.77 2.53
N MET A 107 -1.61 14.09 2.97
CA MET A 107 -0.23 14.50 2.81
C MET A 107 0.32 14.23 1.40
N SER A 108 -0.42 13.52 0.54
CA SER A 108 0.06 13.16 -0.81
C SER A 108 0.27 14.34 -1.74
N VAL A 109 -0.23 15.53 -1.37
CA VAL A 109 -0.01 16.79 -2.12
C VAL A 109 1.28 17.50 -1.76
N MET A 110 1.91 17.17 -0.63
CA MET A 110 3.25 17.64 -0.28
C MET A 110 4.26 16.68 -0.89
N ASP A 111 4.43 16.71 -2.21
CA ASP A 111 5.13 15.71 -3.02
C ASP A 111 6.44 16.17 -3.66
N GLN A 112 7.00 17.29 -3.20
CA GLN A 112 8.18 17.90 -3.80
C GLN A 112 9.50 17.27 -3.31
N VAL A 113 10.41 17.00 -4.25
CA VAL A 113 11.84 16.81 -3.96
C VAL A 113 12.46 18.19 -3.78
N ILE A 114 12.76 18.56 -2.53
CA ILE A 114 13.21 19.90 -2.15
C ILE A 114 14.65 20.14 -2.57
N SER A 115 15.53 19.17 -2.34
CA SER A 115 16.94 19.25 -2.74
C SER A 115 17.58 17.87 -2.86
N ILE A 116 18.61 17.77 -3.71
CA ILE A 116 19.48 16.61 -3.83
C ILE A 116 20.93 17.11 -3.73
N ASP A 117 21.64 16.66 -2.69
CA ASP A 117 23.05 16.93 -2.48
C ASP A 117 23.87 15.73 -2.99
N GLU A 118 24.49 15.90 -4.15
CA GLU A 118 25.27 14.85 -4.81
C GLU A 118 26.57 14.51 -4.07
N GLN A 119 27.13 15.48 -3.34
CA GLN A 119 28.37 15.28 -2.57
C GLN A 119 28.11 14.50 -1.29
N LYS A 120 27.08 14.89 -0.54
CA LYS A 120 26.66 14.18 0.68
C LYS A 120 25.90 12.89 0.37
N LYS A 121 25.41 12.74 -0.85
CA LYS A 121 24.49 11.66 -1.27
C LYS A 121 23.26 11.68 -0.37
N GLU A 122 22.60 12.84 -0.30
CA GLU A 122 21.39 13.05 0.49
C GLU A 122 20.31 13.71 -0.36
N ALA A 123 19.05 13.39 -0.10
CA ALA A 123 17.92 14.11 -0.67
C ALA A 123 17.00 14.58 0.46
N LYS A 124 16.53 15.83 0.39
CA LYS A 124 15.43 16.34 1.22
C LYS A 124 14.16 16.32 0.40
N VAL A 125 13.13 15.65 0.91
CA VAL A 125 11.85 15.46 0.22
C VAL A 125 10.70 15.76 1.15
N GLN A 126 9.60 16.27 0.61
CA GLN A 126 8.34 16.34 1.35
C GLN A 126 7.78 14.94 1.59
N ALA A 127 7.04 14.74 2.67
CA ALA A 127 6.59 13.42 3.13
C ALA A 127 5.64 12.71 2.15
N GLY A 128 4.90 13.45 1.33
CA GLY A 128 4.02 12.94 0.29
C GLY A 128 4.74 12.52 -0.99
N THR A 129 6.04 12.79 -1.12
CA THR A 129 6.83 12.42 -2.30
C THR A 129 6.73 10.91 -2.52
N ARG A 130 6.50 10.49 -3.76
CA ARG A 130 6.42 9.07 -4.11
C ARG A 130 7.80 8.52 -4.46
N TRP A 131 8.04 7.27 -4.09
CA TRP A 131 9.33 6.61 -4.31
C TRP A 131 9.76 6.58 -5.79
N GLY A 132 8.80 6.33 -6.69
CA GLY A 132 9.07 6.32 -8.13
C GLY A 132 9.45 7.69 -8.69
N ASP A 133 8.90 8.77 -8.14
CA ASP A 133 9.25 10.13 -8.58
C ASP A 133 10.64 10.54 -8.06
N LEU A 134 10.97 10.15 -6.83
CA LEU A 134 12.32 10.34 -6.29
C LEU A 134 13.36 9.54 -7.10
N ASP A 135 13.12 8.25 -7.36
CA ASP A 135 14.05 7.42 -8.14
C ASP A 135 14.34 8.02 -9.54
N TRP A 136 13.30 8.53 -10.20
CA TRP A 136 13.46 9.17 -11.51
C TRP A 136 14.32 10.44 -11.48
N GLN A 137 14.20 11.25 -10.42
CA GLN A 137 15.03 12.46 -10.28
C GLN A 137 16.48 12.16 -9.89
N LEU A 138 16.72 11.02 -9.23
CA LEU A 138 18.06 10.57 -8.83
C LEU A 138 18.85 9.92 -9.97
N GLU A 139 18.15 9.24 -10.89
CA GLU A 139 18.74 8.52 -12.01
C GLU A 139 19.75 9.35 -12.85
N PRO A 140 19.41 10.54 -13.37
CA PRO A 140 20.35 11.34 -14.17
C PRO A 140 21.55 11.85 -13.37
N LYS A 141 21.49 11.81 -12.03
CA LYS A 141 22.58 12.21 -11.13
C LYS A 141 23.49 11.05 -10.74
N GLY A 142 23.25 9.85 -11.28
CA GLY A 142 24.01 8.65 -10.90
C GLY A 142 23.77 8.25 -9.44
N LEU A 143 22.61 8.59 -8.87
CA LEU A 143 22.23 8.26 -7.50
C LEU A 143 21.04 7.30 -7.47
N ALA A 144 20.90 6.61 -6.34
CA ALA A 144 19.82 5.66 -6.09
C ALA A 144 19.41 5.69 -4.61
N ILE A 145 18.17 5.27 -4.36
CA ILE A 145 17.64 5.04 -3.01
C ILE A 145 18.33 3.80 -2.41
N ARG A 146 18.53 3.78 -1.08
CA ARG A 146 19.18 2.66 -0.38
C ARG A 146 18.28 1.44 -0.19
N SER A 147 17.01 1.66 0.15
CA SER A 147 15.96 0.64 0.25
C SER A 147 14.59 1.27 -0.03
N CYS A 148 13.65 0.51 -0.58
CA CYS A 148 12.32 1.03 -0.96
C CYS A 148 11.21 -0.02 -0.85
N PRO A 149 9.92 0.38 -0.79
CA PRO A 149 8.82 -0.58 -0.82
C PRO A 149 8.63 -1.17 -2.22
N SER A 150 8.01 -2.35 -2.29
CA SER A 150 7.49 -2.92 -3.55
C SER A 150 6.44 -2.00 -4.20
N SER A 151 5.74 -1.19 -3.41
CA SER A 151 4.80 -0.17 -3.86
C SER A 151 5.49 1.17 -4.15
N ARG A 152 6.19 1.29 -5.28
CA ARG A 152 6.89 2.56 -5.67
C ARG A 152 5.97 3.80 -5.79
N PHE A 153 4.66 3.60 -5.89
CA PHE A 153 3.64 4.65 -5.90
C PHE A 153 3.21 5.10 -4.48
N SER A 154 3.70 4.44 -3.43
CA SER A 154 3.53 4.87 -2.04
C SER A 154 4.43 6.06 -1.71
N THR A 155 4.14 6.72 -0.59
CA THR A 155 4.79 7.97 -0.17
C THR A 155 5.93 7.71 0.82
N VAL A 156 7.00 8.50 0.76
CA VAL A 156 8.19 8.38 1.62
C VAL A 156 7.84 8.43 3.12
N GLY A 157 7.06 9.44 3.55
CA GLY A 157 6.64 9.56 4.95
C GLY A 157 5.69 8.46 5.39
N GLY A 158 4.81 8.00 4.49
CA GLY A 158 3.94 6.86 4.74
C GLY A 158 4.71 5.58 5.03
N TRP A 159 5.80 5.31 4.29
CA TRP A 159 6.59 4.09 4.50
C TRP A 159 7.37 4.11 5.82
N LEU A 160 7.90 5.28 6.23
CA LEU A 160 8.49 5.44 7.57
C LEU A 160 7.44 5.20 8.67
N ALA A 161 6.23 5.73 8.49
CA ALA A 161 5.13 5.54 9.43
C ALA A 161 4.69 4.07 9.54
N THR A 162 4.93 3.22 8.53
CA THR A 162 4.58 1.79 8.55
C THR A 162 5.74 0.85 8.90
N GLY A 163 6.96 1.37 9.18
CA GLY A 163 8.10 0.57 9.65
C GLY A 163 9.28 0.48 8.67
N GLY A 164 9.04 0.58 7.36
CA GLY A 164 10.09 0.85 6.38
C GLY A 164 10.99 -0.34 6.00
N VAL A 165 10.44 -1.53 5.80
CA VAL A 165 11.19 -2.71 5.36
C VAL A 165 10.70 -3.16 3.97
N GLY A 166 11.60 -3.62 3.10
CA GLY A 166 11.26 -4.05 1.74
C GLY A 166 12.46 -4.38 0.85
N VAL A 167 12.39 -3.91 -0.40
CA VAL A 167 13.40 -4.16 -1.45
C VAL A 167 14.73 -3.52 -1.06
N GLU A 168 15.82 -4.28 -1.20
CA GLU A 168 17.20 -3.88 -0.86
C GLU A 168 17.41 -3.53 0.63
N SER A 169 16.48 -3.92 1.52
CA SER A 169 16.67 -3.78 2.96
C SER A 169 17.80 -4.66 3.52
N PHE A 170 18.29 -5.64 2.75
CA PHE A 170 19.44 -6.45 3.15
C PHE A 170 20.73 -5.62 3.23
N SER A 171 21.11 -4.91 2.17
CA SER A 171 22.29 -4.04 2.18
C SER A 171 21.98 -2.62 2.67
N GLY A 172 20.81 -2.11 2.31
CA GLY A 172 20.36 -0.76 2.62
C GLY A 172 19.90 -0.57 4.07
N GLY A 173 19.51 -1.67 4.73
CA GLY A 173 18.84 -1.63 6.03
C GLY A 173 17.35 -1.23 5.94
N PRO A 174 16.63 -1.26 7.07
CA PRO A 174 15.33 -0.63 7.17
C PRO A 174 15.42 0.86 6.84
N PHE A 175 14.32 1.47 6.41
CA PHE A 175 14.29 2.87 5.97
C PHE A 175 14.74 3.83 7.05
N SER A 176 14.48 3.52 8.32
CA SER A 176 14.98 4.27 9.48
C SER A 176 16.49 4.50 9.43
N ASP A 177 17.28 3.56 8.92
CA ASP A 177 18.75 3.66 8.80
C ASP A 177 19.19 4.63 7.70
N SER A 178 18.27 4.95 6.79
CA SER A 178 18.49 5.91 5.72
C SER A 178 17.99 7.31 6.08
N VAL A 179 17.21 7.49 7.15
CA VAL A 179 16.79 8.82 7.57
C VAL A 179 17.95 9.57 8.24
N VAL A 180 18.21 10.79 7.80
CA VAL A 180 19.14 11.73 8.43
C VAL A 180 18.38 12.57 9.46
N GLU A 181 17.28 13.17 9.03
CA GLU A 181 16.37 13.94 9.87
C GLU A 181 14.95 13.90 9.28
N ALA A 182 13.96 14.16 10.13
CA ALA A 182 12.56 14.31 9.76
C ALA A 182 11.99 15.58 10.39
N GLU A 183 11.33 16.40 9.58
CA GLU A 183 10.46 17.46 10.07
C GLU A 183 9.08 16.86 10.35
N ILE A 184 8.60 17.09 11.56
CA ILE A 184 7.35 16.54 12.07
C ILE A 184 6.52 17.62 12.74
N VAL A 185 5.22 17.38 12.81
CA VAL A 185 4.27 18.23 13.51
C VAL A 185 3.53 17.40 14.54
N LEU A 186 3.66 17.80 15.80
CA LEU A 186 3.00 17.17 16.93
C LEU A 186 1.50 17.53 16.97
N PRO A 187 0.67 16.76 17.69
CA PRO A 187 -0.76 17.05 17.88
C PRO A 187 -1.04 18.44 18.47
N SER A 188 -0.10 19.02 19.23
CA SER A 188 -0.18 20.39 19.73
C SER A 188 -0.12 21.46 18.62
N GLY A 189 0.41 21.09 17.45
CA GLY A 189 0.81 21.98 16.37
C GLY A 189 2.30 22.33 16.40
N GLU A 190 3.06 21.89 17.41
CA GLU A 190 4.50 22.16 17.46
C GLU A 190 5.24 21.47 16.31
N ILE A 191 6.03 22.24 15.56
CA ILE A 191 6.89 21.75 14.48
C ILE A 191 8.28 21.44 15.06
N LYS A 192 8.80 20.25 14.80
CA LYS A 192 10.13 19.81 15.24
C LYS A 192 10.90 19.16 14.10
N THR A 193 12.20 19.37 14.10
CA THR A 193 13.13 18.50 13.38
C THR A 193 13.70 17.50 14.36
N ILE A 194 13.65 16.21 14.01
CA ILE A 194 14.18 15.12 14.82
C ILE A 194 15.10 14.24 13.97
N THR A 195 15.99 13.54 14.64
CA THR A 195 16.97 12.62 14.06
C THR A 195 16.80 11.22 14.65
N PRO A 196 17.41 10.17 14.06
CA PRO A 196 17.32 8.81 14.61
C PRO A 196 17.83 8.63 16.04
N SER A 197 18.63 9.56 16.58
CA SER A 197 19.09 9.51 17.98
C SER A 197 18.00 9.95 18.97
N ASP A 198 16.97 10.68 18.52
CA ASP A 198 15.89 11.16 19.38
C ASP A 198 14.93 10.03 19.77
N CYS A 199 14.53 9.97 21.04
CA CYS A 199 13.52 9.01 21.52
C CYS A 199 12.19 9.16 20.77
N LEU A 200 11.84 10.38 20.37
CA LEU A 200 10.65 10.69 19.58
C LEU A 200 10.68 10.01 18.20
N PHE A 201 11.85 9.91 17.56
CA PHE A 201 12.00 9.24 16.27
C PHE A 201 11.72 7.73 16.36
N LYS A 202 12.28 7.08 17.37
CA LYS A 202 12.06 5.63 17.63
C LYS A 202 10.58 5.31 17.82
N SER A 203 9.84 6.20 18.49
CA SER A 203 8.40 6.06 18.66
C SER A 203 7.60 6.40 17.40
N LEU A 204 8.11 7.28 16.53
CA LEU A 204 7.46 7.73 15.30
C LEU A 204 7.48 6.67 14.19
N ALA A 205 8.61 6.03 13.96
CA ALA A 205 8.74 4.95 12.97
C ALA A 205 7.80 3.79 13.34
N GLY A 206 7.05 3.28 12.36
CA GLY A 206 6.04 2.23 12.61
C GLY A 206 4.86 2.67 13.49
N SER A 207 4.69 3.97 13.76
CA SER A 207 3.56 4.46 14.58
C SER A 207 2.23 4.55 13.83
N GLU A 208 2.25 4.39 12.52
CA GLU A 208 1.12 4.56 11.62
C GLU A 208 0.44 5.93 11.79
N GLY A 209 1.23 6.99 11.96
CA GLY A 209 0.72 8.35 12.08
C GLY A 209 0.01 8.63 13.40
N ARG A 210 0.28 7.84 14.46
CA ARG A 210 -0.28 8.08 15.80
C ARG A 210 0.52 9.09 16.62
N VAL A 211 1.82 9.24 16.35
CA VAL A 211 2.71 10.09 17.16
C VAL A 211 2.74 11.52 16.63
N ALA A 212 3.07 11.70 15.36
CA ALA A 212 3.16 12.99 14.70
C ALA A 212 2.81 12.85 13.21
N VAL A 213 2.56 13.98 12.54
CA VAL A 213 2.50 14.05 11.08
C VAL A 213 3.88 14.41 10.56
N ILE A 214 4.41 13.62 9.64
CA ILE A 214 5.71 13.90 8.99
C ILE A 214 5.47 14.86 7.82
N THR A 215 6.23 15.95 7.72
CA THR A 215 6.10 16.95 6.65
C THR A 215 7.25 16.89 5.65
N SER A 216 8.48 16.62 6.11
CA SER A 216 9.63 16.36 5.24
C SER A 216 10.62 15.38 5.86
N ILE A 217 11.42 14.71 5.02
CA ILE A 217 12.46 13.78 5.41
C ILE A 217 13.72 14.11 4.59
N THR A 218 14.86 14.17 5.26
CA THR A 218 16.17 14.10 4.61
C THR A 218 16.66 12.66 4.70
N LEU A 219 16.98 12.04 3.57
CA LEU A 219 17.41 10.63 3.48
C LEU A 219 18.74 10.46 2.76
N LYS A 220 19.51 9.47 3.20
CA LYS A 220 20.75 9.00 2.59
C LYS A 220 20.46 8.25 1.30
N LEU A 221 21.33 8.47 0.33
CA LEU A 221 21.33 7.87 -0.99
C LEU A 221 22.57 6.98 -1.15
N LYS A 222 22.60 6.21 -2.24
CA LYS A 222 23.78 5.49 -2.70
C LYS A 222 24.08 5.85 -4.15
N GLU A 223 25.27 5.47 -4.61
CA GLU A 223 25.59 5.54 -6.03
C GLU A 223 24.70 4.56 -6.80
N ARG A 224 24.19 5.00 -7.94
CA ARG A 224 23.51 4.12 -8.88
C ARG A 224 24.56 3.25 -9.55
N ARG A 225 24.36 1.93 -9.46
CA ARG A 225 25.26 0.93 -10.02
C ARG A 225 24.47 0.01 -10.91
N LYS A 226 25.11 -0.51 -11.96
CA LYS A 226 24.51 -1.56 -12.77
C LYS A 226 24.42 -2.82 -11.92
N VAL A 227 23.21 -3.32 -11.72
CA VAL A 227 22.95 -4.56 -10.99
C VAL A 227 22.59 -5.67 -11.98
N THR A 228 23.11 -6.87 -11.73
CA THR A 228 22.74 -8.08 -12.47
C THR A 228 21.92 -8.97 -11.54
N PRO A 229 20.67 -9.29 -11.88
CA PRO A 229 19.87 -10.21 -11.10
C PRO A 229 20.27 -11.66 -11.38
N HIS A 230 20.30 -12.47 -10.33
CA HIS A 230 20.50 -13.91 -10.38
C HIS A 230 19.25 -14.60 -9.82
N LEU A 231 18.86 -15.72 -10.40
CA LEU A 231 17.78 -16.57 -9.90
C LEU A 231 18.32 -17.98 -9.71
N PHE A 232 18.31 -18.46 -8.47
CA PHE A 232 18.64 -19.85 -8.13
C PHE A 232 17.37 -20.59 -7.75
N VAL A 233 17.20 -21.82 -8.22
CA VAL A 233 16.06 -22.69 -7.90
C VAL A 233 16.53 -23.96 -7.19
N PHE A 234 15.71 -24.46 -6.28
CA PHE A 234 16.03 -25.57 -5.37
C PHE A 234 14.90 -26.60 -5.35
N SER A 235 15.18 -27.82 -4.90
CA SER A 235 14.13 -28.86 -4.84
C SER A 235 13.21 -28.70 -3.64
N THR A 236 13.68 -28.04 -2.57
CA THR A 236 12.90 -27.82 -1.35
C THR A 236 13.06 -26.40 -0.81
N THR A 237 12.07 -25.94 -0.06
CA THR A 237 12.09 -24.66 0.65
C THR A 237 13.28 -24.57 1.60
N ASP A 238 13.59 -25.64 2.33
CA ASP A 238 14.71 -25.68 3.28
C ASP A 238 16.05 -25.45 2.58
N GLN A 239 16.29 -26.08 1.42
CA GLN A 239 17.51 -25.88 0.63
C GLN A 239 17.66 -24.43 0.15
N ALA A 240 16.56 -23.82 -0.33
CA ALA A 240 16.57 -22.43 -0.78
C ALA A 240 16.90 -21.47 0.38
N ILE A 241 16.25 -21.67 1.54
CA ILE A 241 16.50 -20.84 2.73
C ILE A 241 17.92 -21.04 3.25
N ASP A 242 18.41 -22.28 3.34
CA ASP A 242 19.79 -22.55 3.79
C ASP A 242 20.84 -21.89 2.90
N PHE A 243 20.66 -21.97 1.59
CA PHE A 243 21.53 -21.26 0.65
C PHE A 243 21.49 -19.74 0.88
N ALA A 244 20.30 -19.16 1.03
CA ALA A 244 20.16 -17.72 1.22
C ALA A 244 20.78 -17.24 2.55
N GLU A 245 20.59 -17.99 3.64
CA GLU A 245 21.22 -17.73 4.94
C GLU A 245 22.74 -17.87 4.89
N GLU A 246 23.25 -18.90 4.21
CA GLU A 246 24.69 -19.07 3.99
C GLU A 246 25.25 -17.87 3.24
N VAL A 247 24.65 -17.47 2.12
CA VAL A 247 25.11 -16.27 1.37
C VAL A 247 25.05 -15.03 2.26
N ALA A 248 23.98 -14.84 3.03
CA ALA A 248 23.81 -13.69 3.92
C ALA A 248 24.90 -13.61 5.00
N SER A 249 25.58 -14.72 5.31
CA SER A 249 26.69 -14.79 6.27
C SER A 249 28.09 -14.74 5.64
N THR A 250 28.19 -14.84 4.31
CA THR A 250 29.46 -14.78 3.57
C THR A 250 29.86 -13.35 3.19
N GLU A 251 31.11 -13.17 2.76
CA GLU A 251 31.60 -11.89 2.20
C GLU A 251 30.96 -11.52 0.85
N ILE A 252 30.19 -12.42 0.23
CA ILE A 252 29.55 -12.19 -1.08
C ILE A 252 28.47 -11.10 -1.01
N TYR A 253 28.04 -10.72 0.20
CA TYR A 253 27.14 -9.61 0.57
C TYR A 253 26.39 -8.90 -0.58
N PRO A 254 25.26 -9.48 -1.05
CA PRO A 254 24.41 -8.91 -2.10
C PRO A 254 23.76 -7.57 -1.70
N ASP A 255 23.23 -6.85 -2.69
CA ASP A 255 22.34 -5.71 -2.47
C ASP A 255 20.95 -6.15 -1.97
N ASP A 256 20.43 -7.25 -2.52
CA ASP A 256 19.14 -7.81 -2.14
C ASP A 256 19.17 -9.34 -2.19
N ILE A 257 18.39 -9.97 -1.31
CA ILE A 257 18.14 -11.41 -1.28
C ILE A 257 16.65 -11.59 -1.04
N VAL A 258 15.96 -12.23 -1.99
CA VAL A 258 14.51 -12.43 -1.94
C VAL A 258 14.20 -13.90 -2.17
N TYR A 259 13.52 -14.52 -1.21
CA TYR A 259 12.96 -15.85 -1.37
C TYR A 259 11.60 -15.78 -2.05
N TYR A 260 11.39 -16.60 -3.08
CA TYR A 260 10.13 -16.82 -3.78
C TYR A 260 9.68 -18.27 -3.63
N HIS A 261 8.46 -18.47 -3.14
CA HIS A 261 7.84 -19.79 -3.05
C HIS A 261 7.44 -20.33 -4.43
N GLU A 262 7.42 -21.65 -4.58
CA GLU A 262 7.11 -22.36 -5.83
C GLU A 262 5.78 -21.91 -6.47
N ALA A 263 4.75 -21.67 -5.65
CA ALA A 263 3.44 -21.26 -6.12
C ALA A 263 3.51 -19.90 -6.83
N LYS A 264 4.40 -19.00 -6.40
CA LYS A 264 4.59 -17.70 -7.06
C LYS A 264 4.99 -17.88 -8.53
N PHE A 265 5.92 -18.77 -8.81
CA PHE A 265 6.33 -19.08 -10.19
C PHE A 265 5.22 -19.75 -10.99
N GLY A 266 4.46 -20.66 -10.38
CA GLY A 266 3.28 -21.26 -11.02
C GLY A 266 2.23 -20.23 -11.42
N HIS A 267 1.95 -19.28 -10.54
CA HIS A 267 1.02 -18.17 -10.84
C HIS A 267 1.58 -17.21 -11.90
N LEU A 268 2.88 -16.92 -11.89
CA LEU A 268 3.51 -16.14 -12.95
C LEU A 268 3.41 -16.85 -14.31
N ASN A 269 3.63 -18.17 -14.37
CA ASN A 269 3.44 -18.96 -15.59
C ASN A 269 2.00 -18.87 -16.11
N LYS A 270 0.99 -18.97 -15.22
CA LYS A 270 -0.43 -18.81 -15.56
C LYS A 270 -0.70 -17.43 -16.17
N ILE A 271 -0.19 -16.36 -15.55
CA ILE A 271 -0.37 -14.97 -16.03
C ILE A 271 0.32 -14.75 -17.38
N LEU A 272 1.49 -15.36 -17.59
CA LEU A 272 2.24 -15.27 -18.85
C LEU A 272 1.65 -16.15 -19.96
N GLY A 273 0.73 -17.04 -19.66
CA GLY A 273 0.15 -18.01 -20.61
C GLY A 273 1.13 -19.07 -21.10
N LYS A 274 2.31 -19.18 -20.48
CA LYS A 274 3.36 -20.14 -20.86
C LYS A 274 4.26 -20.47 -19.67
N LYS A 275 4.85 -21.67 -19.69
CA LYS A 275 5.80 -22.13 -18.66
C LYS A 275 7.17 -21.49 -18.86
N VAL A 276 7.42 -20.35 -18.22
CA VAL A 276 8.72 -19.64 -18.24
C VAL A 276 9.59 -20.08 -17.07
N PHE A 277 9.01 -20.08 -15.87
CA PHE A 277 9.68 -20.42 -14.63
C PHE A 277 9.48 -21.88 -14.29
N VAL A 278 10.49 -22.46 -13.64
CA VAL A 278 10.31 -23.75 -12.97
C VAL A 278 9.56 -23.52 -11.67
N GLU A 279 8.53 -24.31 -11.43
CA GLU A 279 7.66 -24.21 -10.24
C GLU A 279 8.38 -24.88 -9.06
N SER A 280 9.38 -24.18 -8.53
CA SER A 280 10.20 -24.65 -7.41
C SER A 280 10.64 -23.46 -6.56
N PRO A 281 10.99 -23.67 -5.27
CA PRO A 281 11.48 -22.60 -4.40
C PRO A 281 12.70 -21.92 -5.02
N GLY A 282 12.71 -20.59 -5.03
CA GLY A 282 13.73 -19.80 -5.69
C GLY A 282 14.26 -18.65 -4.85
N ILE A 283 15.53 -18.29 -5.10
CA ILE A 283 16.21 -17.15 -4.48
C ILE A 283 16.60 -16.18 -5.60
N VAL A 284 16.05 -14.97 -5.55
CA VAL A 284 16.43 -13.85 -6.41
C VAL A 284 17.42 -12.96 -5.67
N MET A 285 18.53 -12.64 -6.32
CA MET A 285 19.59 -11.81 -5.72
C MET A 285 20.10 -10.77 -6.70
N THR A 286 20.53 -9.62 -6.19
CA THR A 286 21.23 -8.60 -6.98
C THR A 286 22.49 -8.13 -6.29
N GLY A 287 23.50 -7.73 -7.06
CA GLY A 287 24.68 -7.04 -6.54
C GLY A 287 25.59 -6.51 -7.65
N TRP A 288 26.42 -5.51 -7.32
CA TRP A 288 27.32 -4.85 -8.27
C TRP A 288 28.58 -5.67 -8.61
N ASN A 289 29.03 -6.52 -7.70
CA ASN A 289 30.27 -7.31 -7.86
C ASN A 289 30.12 -8.68 -7.19
N LEU A 290 28.95 -9.31 -7.35
CA LEU A 290 28.80 -10.70 -6.95
C LEU A 290 29.90 -11.48 -7.68
N PRO A 291 30.74 -12.26 -6.96
CA PRO A 291 31.91 -12.89 -7.55
C PRO A 291 31.47 -13.63 -8.81
N GLN A 292 32.14 -13.36 -9.94
CA GLN A 292 31.81 -13.89 -11.27
C GLN A 292 31.25 -15.29 -11.10
N GLY A 293 29.99 -15.51 -11.51
CA GLY A 293 29.01 -16.40 -10.86
C GLY A 293 29.41 -17.83 -10.46
N ASN A 294 30.61 -18.30 -10.74
CA ASN A 294 31.18 -19.58 -10.33
C ASN A 294 31.16 -19.79 -8.81
N ALA A 295 31.44 -18.78 -7.98
CA ALA A 295 31.42 -18.95 -6.52
C ALA A 295 29.98 -19.18 -6.01
N LEU A 296 29.04 -18.30 -6.41
CA LEU A 296 27.62 -18.44 -6.07
C LEU A 296 27.00 -19.72 -6.66
N ARG A 297 27.30 -20.05 -7.93
CA ARG A 297 26.88 -21.32 -8.55
C ARG A 297 27.43 -22.53 -7.82
N SER A 298 28.68 -22.47 -7.36
CA SER A 298 29.28 -23.57 -6.60
C SER A 298 28.66 -23.69 -5.21
N LEU A 299 28.36 -22.56 -4.56
CA LEU A 299 27.64 -22.55 -3.29
C LEU A 299 26.21 -23.08 -3.47
N ALA A 300 25.45 -22.60 -4.45
CA ALA A 300 24.12 -23.08 -4.76
C ALA A 300 24.12 -24.60 -5.00
N ARG A 301 25.09 -25.12 -5.77
CA ARG A 301 25.25 -26.57 -6.00
C ARG A 301 25.49 -27.37 -4.72
N LYS A 302 26.19 -26.83 -3.71
CA LYS A 302 26.35 -27.51 -2.40
C LYS A 302 25.01 -27.73 -1.69
N PHE A 303 24.04 -26.86 -1.91
CA PHE A 303 22.67 -26.97 -1.39
C PHE A 303 21.69 -27.61 -2.39
N GLY A 304 22.19 -28.19 -3.50
CA GLY A 304 21.35 -28.80 -4.53
C GLY A 304 20.63 -27.82 -5.45
N GLY A 305 20.99 -26.54 -5.40
CA GLY A 305 20.45 -25.49 -6.25
C GLY A 305 21.15 -25.38 -7.60
N ARG A 306 20.43 -24.80 -8.56
CA ARG A 306 20.97 -24.42 -9.87
C ARG A 306 20.53 -23.00 -10.24
N GLU A 307 21.37 -22.32 -11.00
CA GLU A 307 21.05 -21.00 -11.54
C GLU A 307 20.16 -21.13 -12.79
N GLU A 308 19.21 -20.22 -12.93
CA GLU A 308 18.37 -20.06 -14.12
C GLU A 308 18.97 -19.06 -15.12
N GLU A 309 18.40 -19.02 -16.32
CA GLU A 309 18.83 -18.11 -17.39
C GLU A 309 18.62 -16.63 -17.00
N ASP A 310 19.55 -15.76 -17.40
CA ASP A 310 19.59 -14.33 -17.05
C ASP A 310 18.26 -13.59 -17.32
N TYR A 311 17.57 -13.92 -18.41
CA TYR A 311 16.29 -13.26 -18.73
C TYR A 311 15.18 -13.65 -17.74
N LYS A 312 15.20 -14.87 -17.17
CA LYS A 312 14.26 -15.29 -16.13
C LYS A 312 14.56 -14.59 -14.82
N ALA A 313 15.85 -14.46 -14.47
CA ALA A 313 16.27 -13.69 -13.32
C ALA A 313 15.85 -12.22 -13.44
N SER A 314 16.04 -11.63 -14.61
CA SER A 314 15.62 -10.26 -14.93
C SER A 314 14.11 -10.08 -14.84
N LEU A 315 13.34 -11.04 -15.36
CA LEU A 315 11.88 -11.03 -15.27
C LEU A 315 11.42 -11.14 -13.82
N ALA A 316 11.93 -12.13 -13.06
CA ALA A 316 11.60 -12.31 -11.64
C ALA A 316 11.94 -11.07 -10.82
N TRP A 317 13.11 -10.47 -11.04
CA TRP A 317 13.51 -9.23 -10.40
C TRP A 317 12.57 -8.06 -10.74
N ASN A 318 12.13 -7.95 -11.99
CA ASN A 318 11.17 -6.92 -12.40
C ASN A 318 9.82 -7.06 -11.68
N GLU A 319 9.33 -8.28 -11.44
CA GLU A 319 8.04 -8.54 -10.78
C GLU A 319 7.98 -8.03 -9.33
N ARG A 320 9.11 -7.71 -8.68
CA ARG A 320 9.15 -7.20 -7.29
C ARG A 320 8.35 -5.91 -7.05
N PHE A 321 8.09 -5.13 -8.10
CA PHE A 321 7.27 -3.90 -8.02
C PHE A 321 5.82 -4.07 -8.50
N PHE A 322 5.41 -5.31 -8.83
CA PHE A 322 4.08 -5.63 -9.32
C PHE A 322 3.36 -6.69 -8.46
N PRO A 323 3.37 -6.59 -7.12
CA PRO A 323 2.79 -7.63 -6.26
C PRO A 323 1.28 -7.81 -6.46
N MET A 324 0.55 -6.81 -6.97
CA MET A 324 -0.90 -6.90 -7.21
C MET A 324 -1.26 -7.55 -8.54
N LYS A 325 -0.28 -7.92 -9.37
CA LYS A 325 -0.50 -8.57 -10.67
C LYS A 325 -1.20 -9.91 -10.55
N PHE A 326 -1.04 -10.59 -9.41
CA PHE A 326 -1.72 -11.85 -9.12
C PHE A 326 -3.25 -11.72 -9.05
N ARG A 327 -3.80 -10.51 -8.88
CA ARG A 327 -5.25 -10.24 -9.02
C ARG A 327 -5.79 -10.47 -10.44
N LEU A 328 -4.93 -10.75 -11.42
CA LEU A 328 -5.38 -11.26 -12.73
C LEU A 328 -5.99 -12.66 -12.65
N LEU A 329 -5.69 -13.40 -11.58
CA LEU A 329 -6.13 -14.78 -11.39
C LEU A 329 -7.42 -14.87 -10.55
N GLY A 330 -7.90 -13.75 -10.02
CA GLY A 330 -9.18 -13.69 -9.32
C GLY A 330 -9.52 -12.29 -8.81
N PRO A 331 -10.80 -12.03 -8.52
CA PRO A 331 -11.30 -10.68 -8.24
C PRO A 331 -10.90 -10.14 -6.86
N GLY A 332 -10.13 -10.88 -6.05
CA GLY A 332 -9.64 -10.50 -4.74
C GLY A 332 -8.29 -11.13 -4.39
N MET A 333 -7.64 -10.55 -3.39
CA MET A 333 -6.41 -11.09 -2.80
C MET A 333 -6.33 -10.66 -1.34
N LEU A 334 -5.93 -11.57 -0.47
CA LEU A 334 -5.67 -11.30 0.95
C LEU A 334 -4.25 -11.78 1.29
N GLY A 335 -3.70 -11.23 2.37
CA GLY A 335 -2.38 -11.64 2.82
C GLY A 335 -2.09 -11.41 4.29
N SER A 336 -0.97 -11.99 4.69
CA SER A 336 -0.33 -11.97 5.99
C SER A 336 1.10 -11.47 5.83
N GLU A 337 1.46 -10.40 6.55
CA GLU A 337 2.79 -9.79 6.46
C GLU A 337 3.44 -9.69 7.84
N ALA A 338 4.62 -10.28 7.96
CA ALA A 338 5.30 -10.46 9.24
C ALA A 338 6.81 -10.20 9.14
N ILE A 339 7.39 -9.70 10.23
CA ILE A 339 8.84 -9.68 10.46
C ILE A 339 9.20 -10.92 11.26
N VAL A 340 10.16 -11.70 10.75
CA VAL A 340 10.59 -12.97 11.34
C VAL A 340 12.08 -12.93 11.63
N PRO A 341 12.54 -13.25 12.86
CA PRO A 341 13.96 -13.41 13.15
C PRO A 341 14.55 -14.60 12.37
N LYS A 342 15.82 -14.51 11.94
CA LYS A 342 16.50 -15.55 11.13
C LYS A 342 16.35 -16.96 11.69
N ASP A 343 16.48 -17.13 13.00
CA ASP A 343 16.50 -18.46 13.65
C ASP A 343 15.11 -19.12 13.62
N HIS A 344 14.08 -18.33 13.36
CA HIS A 344 12.68 -18.73 13.28
C HIS A 344 12.15 -18.75 11.84
N PHE A 345 12.95 -18.33 10.86
CA PHE A 345 12.47 -18.08 9.50
C PHE A 345 11.89 -19.32 8.82
N LYS A 346 12.61 -20.44 8.84
CA LYS A 346 12.13 -21.71 8.26
C LYS A 346 10.84 -22.19 8.92
N ALA A 347 10.79 -22.15 10.24
CA ALA A 347 9.65 -22.61 11.01
C ALA A 347 8.41 -21.78 10.68
N ALA A 348 8.53 -20.45 10.65
CA ALA A 348 7.44 -19.54 10.31
C ALA A 348 6.92 -19.74 8.87
N VAL A 349 7.81 -19.87 7.87
CA VAL A 349 7.41 -20.13 6.47
C VAL A 349 6.66 -21.46 6.35
N LYS A 350 7.17 -22.51 7.00
CA LYS A 350 6.52 -23.83 7.01
C LYS A 350 5.18 -23.80 7.73
N ALA A 351 5.07 -23.07 8.84
CA ALA A 351 3.84 -22.91 9.59
C ALA A 351 2.77 -22.17 8.77
N ALA A 352 3.15 -21.09 8.08
CA ALA A 352 2.28 -20.35 7.18
C ALA A 352 1.79 -21.23 6.02
N GLU A 353 2.69 -21.95 5.36
CA GLU A 353 2.37 -22.85 4.24
C GLU A 353 1.44 -23.97 4.66
N THR A 354 1.77 -24.66 5.76
CA THR A 354 0.98 -25.77 6.28
C THR A 354 -0.43 -25.29 6.63
N THR A 355 -0.54 -24.16 7.32
CA THR A 355 -1.82 -23.57 7.72
C THR A 355 -2.66 -23.18 6.50
N ALA A 356 -2.05 -22.52 5.50
CA ALA A 356 -2.75 -22.14 4.28
C ALA A 356 -3.29 -23.36 3.52
N ARG A 357 -2.46 -24.38 3.30
CA ARG A 357 -2.85 -25.61 2.60
C ARG A 357 -3.95 -26.37 3.35
N LEU A 358 -3.91 -26.41 4.69
CA LEU A 358 -4.96 -27.02 5.52
C LEU A 358 -6.33 -26.34 5.35
N TYR A 359 -6.37 -25.05 5.05
CA TYR A 359 -7.59 -24.31 4.75
C TYR A 359 -7.99 -24.33 3.26
N GLY A 360 -7.31 -25.14 2.44
CA GLY A 360 -7.56 -25.23 1.01
C GLY A 360 -7.09 -24.01 0.23
N LEU A 361 -6.18 -23.20 0.80
CA LEU A 361 -5.60 -22.04 0.15
C LEU A 361 -4.25 -22.42 -0.48
N GLU A 362 -3.97 -21.88 -1.65
CA GLU A 362 -2.65 -21.98 -2.29
C GLU A 362 -1.82 -20.74 -1.89
N PRO A 363 -0.85 -20.87 -0.96
CA PRO A 363 -0.10 -19.71 -0.48
C PRO A 363 0.93 -19.27 -1.53
N ILE A 364 0.92 -17.99 -1.86
CA ILE A 364 1.94 -17.31 -2.63
C ILE A 364 2.80 -16.54 -1.62
N MET A 365 4.04 -16.97 -1.44
CA MET A 365 4.94 -16.34 -0.47
C MET A 365 6.16 -15.71 -1.13
N GLU A 366 6.56 -14.58 -0.59
CA GLU A 366 7.88 -14.00 -0.80
C GLU A 366 8.46 -13.49 0.51
N SER A 367 9.78 -13.47 0.60
CA SER A 367 10.47 -12.96 1.78
C SER A 367 11.68 -12.13 1.43
N HIS A 368 11.74 -10.89 1.93
CA HIS A 368 12.88 -10.00 1.78
C HIS A 368 13.82 -10.16 2.99
N PHE A 369 15.11 -10.34 2.71
CA PHE A 369 16.12 -10.37 3.75
C PHE A 369 16.42 -8.95 4.21
N VAL A 370 16.61 -8.78 5.52
CA VAL A 370 16.86 -7.49 6.15
C VAL A 370 18.20 -7.52 6.87
N LYS A 371 18.91 -6.39 6.81
CA LYS A 371 20.12 -6.19 7.59
C LYS A 371 19.87 -6.49 9.07
N GLY A 372 20.78 -7.22 9.70
CA GLY A 372 20.67 -7.56 11.13
C GLY A 372 19.93 -8.88 11.41
N GLY A 373 19.48 -9.61 10.38
CA GLY A 373 18.98 -10.98 10.55
C GLY A 373 17.47 -11.11 10.59
N GLU A 374 16.71 -10.06 10.31
CA GLU A 374 15.25 -10.15 10.17
C GLU A 374 14.84 -10.50 8.73
N ARG A 375 13.65 -11.05 8.56
CA ARG A 375 13.04 -11.41 7.26
C ARG A 375 11.65 -10.83 7.20
N LEU A 376 11.34 -10.04 6.18
CA LEU A 376 9.98 -9.60 5.91
C LEU A 376 9.29 -10.67 5.08
N VAL A 377 8.41 -11.45 5.69
CA VAL A 377 7.63 -12.50 5.05
C VAL A 377 6.27 -11.96 4.66
N LEU A 378 5.93 -12.09 3.39
CA LEU A 378 4.63 -11.76 2.84
C LEU A 378 4.01 -13.03 2.26
N CYS A 379 2.87 -13.45 2.82
CA CYS A 379 2.10 -14.62 2.40
C CYS A 379 0.72 -14.17 1.94
N TYR A 380 0.40 -14.33 0.66
CA TYR A 380 -0.90 -13.94 0.08
C TYR A 380 -1.51 -15.08 -0.73
N TYR A 381 -2.81 -14.97 -0.98
CA TYR A 381 -3.56 -15.93 -1.78
C TYR A 381 -4.73 -15.22 -2.47
N ILE A 382 -5.18 -15.81 -3.57
CA ILE A 382 -6.32 -15.31 -4.34
C ILE A 382 -7.62 -15.61 -3.59
N THR A 383 -8.53 -14.65 -3.59
CA THR A 383 -9.88 -14.78 -3.00
C THR A 383 -10.90 -14.11 -3.92
N ASP A 384 -12.17 -14.17 -3.54
CA ASP A 384 -13.27 -13.53 -4.24
C ASP A 384 -14.04 -12.57 -3.33
N GLN A 385 -13.67 -11.29 -3.39
CA GLN A 385 -14.31 -10.22 -2.63
C GLN A 385 -15.74 -9.88 -3.10
N THR A 386 -16.19 -10.42 -4.24
CA THR A 386 -17.59 -10.28 -4.68
C THR A 386 -18.53 -11.21 -3.89
N ARG A 387 -17.98 -12.28 -3.32
CA ARG A 387 -18.70 -13.25 -2.49
C ARG A 387 -18.41 -12.98 -1.01
N LEU A 388 -19.22 -12.11 -0.41
CA LEU A 388 -18.99 -11.60 0.94
C LEU A 388 -18.78 -12.71 1.99
N ALA A 389 -19.59 -13.78 1.99
CA ALA A 389 -19.49 -14.84 2.99
C ALA A 389 -18.16 -15.61 2.91
N SER A 390 -17.72 -16.00 1.71
CA SER A 390 -16.42 -16.68 1.53
C SER A 390 -15.25 -15.75 1.80
N TYR A 391 -15.32 -14.50 1.33
CA TYR A 391 -14.29 -13.49 1.58
C TYR A 391 -14.08 -13.24 3.08
N MET A 392 -15.17 -13.23 3.86
CA MET A 392 -15.11 -13.11 5.32
C MET A 392 -14.41 -14.30 5.98
N MET A 393 -14.66 -15.51 5.51
CA MET A 393 -13.96 -16.71 6.00
C MET A 393 -12.48 -16.69 5.62
N ASP A 394 -12.15 -16.23 4.42
CA ASP A 394 -10.78 -16.03 3.98
C ASP A 394 -10.05 -14.99 4.82
N ALA A 395 -10.69 -13.87 5.18
CA ALA A 395 -10.11 -12.89 6.10
C ALA A 395 -9.76 -13.52 7.47
N VAL A 396 -10.59 -14.41 8.00
CA VAL A 396 -10.29 -15.17 9.23
C VAL A 396 -9.11 -16.13 9.01
N ARG A 397 -9.08 -16.86 7.89
CA ARG A 397 -7.95 -17.74 7.53
C ARG A 397 -6.63 -16.97 7.44
N SER A 398 -6.65 -15.73 6.95
CA SER A 398 -5.48 -14.83 6.97
C SER A 398 -4.94 -14.61 8.38
N LEU A 399 -5.82 -14.34 9.35
CA LEU A 399 -5.44 -14.17 10.76
C LEU A 399 -4.90 -15.48 11.36
N LEU A 400 -5.40 -16.64 10.95
CA LEU A 400 -4.89 -17.94 11.41
C LEU A 400 -3.49 -18.22 10.84
N ILE A 401 -3.24 -17.91 9.57
CA ILE A 401 -1.90 -17.97 8.98
C ILE A 401 -0.94 -17.04 9.73
N MET A 402 -1.37 -15.82 10.06
CA MET A 402 -0.57 -14.89 10.85
C MET A 402 -0.31 -15.41 12.26
N THR A 403 -1.30 -16.04 12.90
CA THR A 403 -1.16 -16.68 14.22
C THR A 403 -0.10 -17.78 14.18
N ALA A 404 -0.12 -18.61 13.15
CA ALA A 404 0.87 -19.68 12.97
C ALA A 404 2.30 -19.12 12.85
N MET A 405 2.50 -18.01 12.13
CA MET A 405 3.83 -17.36 12.07
C MET A 405 4.23 -16.76 13.43
N VAL A 406 3.30 -16.11 14.12
CA VAL A 406 3.56 -15.48 15.44
C VAL A 406 3.91 -16.53 16.50
N ASP A 407 3.28 -17.71 16.45
CA ASP A 407 3.58 -18.82 17.35
C ASP A 407 5.00 -19.37 17.14
N GLU A 408 5.55 -19.20 15.92
CA GLU A 408 6.95 -19.48 15.59
C GLU A 408 7.90 -18.30 15.88
N GLY A 409 7.45 -17.21 16.52
CA GLY A 409 8.30 -16.08 16.90
C GLY A 409 8.28 -14.89 15.94
N ALA A 410 7.39 -14.88 14.94
CA ALA A 410 7.18 -13.73 14.08
C ALA A 410 6.44 -12.58 14.78
N LYS A 411 6.53 -11.38 14.20
CA LYS A 411 5.81 -10.17 14.61
C LYS A 411 5.06 -9.59 13.41
N ALA A 412 3.92 -8.93 13.64
CA ALA A 412 3.24 -8.19 12.59
C ALA A 412 4.13 -7.05 12.08
N TYR A 413 4.27 -6.91 10.75
CA TYR A 413 5.07 -5.84 10.17
C TYR A 413 4.39 -4.46 10.31
N SER A 414 3.17 -4.33 9.80
CA SER A 414 2.30 -3.18 10.08
C SER A 414 1.07 -3.67 10.83
N THR A 415 0.75 -3.02 11.92
CA THR A 415 -0.37 -3.38 12.78
C THR A 415 -1.73 -3.11 12.15
N GLY A 416 -1.91 -1.89 11.65
CA GLY A 416 -3.19 -1.42 11.12
C GLY A 416 -4.36 -1.62 12.09
N LEU A 417 -5.52 -1.91 11.50
CA LEU A 417 -6.71 -2.37 12.19
C LEU A 417 -6.72 -3.89 12.36
N TRP A 418 -6.16 -4.62 11.39
CA TRP A 418 -6.31 -6.08 11.29
C TRP A 418 -5.36 -6.85 12.19
N TYR A 419 -4.09 -6.45 12.26
CA TYR A 419 -3.09 -7.11 13.11
C TYR A 419 -2.99 -6.51 14.50
N HIS A 420 -3.94 -5.65 14.87
CA HIS A 420 -4.10 -5.18 16.23
C HIS A 420 -4.19 -6.34 17.25
N VAL A 421 -4.74 -7.51 16.85
CA VAL A 421 -4.78 -8.72 17.69
C VAL A 421 -3.40 -9.30 18.00
N PHE A 422 -2.39 -9.04 17.18
CA PHE A 422 -1.02 -9.53 17.33
C PHE A 422 -0.07 -8.51 17.97
N LEU A 423 -0.60 -7.40 18.49
CA LEU A 423 0.20 -6.44 19.25
C LEU A 423 0.73 -7.06 20.52
N ASP A 424 2.06 -7.19 20.61
CA ASP A 424 2.72 -7.53 21.86
C ASP A 424 2.85 -6.30 22.75
N LYS A 425 1.97 -6.23 23.74
CA LYS A 425 1.96 -5.13 24.73
C LYS A 425 3.21 -5.10 25.62
N LYS A 426 3.99 -6.19 25.66
CA LYS A 426 5.22 -6.27 26.45
C LYS A 426 6.42 -5.72 25.70
N GLU A 427 6.31 -5.46 24.39
CA GLU A 427 7.41 -4.85 23.65
C GLU A 427 7.71 -3.44 24.18
N PRO A 428 8.98 -3.14 24.53
CA PRO A 428 9.36 -1.84 25.05
C PRO A 428 8.89 -0.70 24.16
N THR A 429 9.12 -0.80 22.84
CA THR A 429 8.72 0.20 21.85
C THR A 429 7.21 0.48 21.85
N HIS A 430 6.37 -0.53 22.07
CA HIS A 430 4.93 -0.32 22.17
C HIS A 430 4.57 0.46 23.43
N SER A 431 5.08 0.04 24.59
CA SER A 431 4.83 0.70 25.87
C SER A 431 5.31 2.15 25.92
N GLU A 432 6.50 2.42 25.38
CA GLU A 432 7.08 3.76 25.23
C GLU A 432 6.20 4.63 24.34
N ARG A 433 5.76 4.09 23.19
CA ARG A 433 4.87 4.81 22.27
C ARG A 433 3.52 5.14 22.91
N GLU A 434 2.96 4.24 23.71
CA GLU A 434 1.70 4.50 24.44
C GLU A 434 1.85 5.53 25.56
N ALA A 435 2.99 5.53 26.27
CA ALA A 435 3.30 6.55 27.27
C ALA A 435 3.44 7.92 26.61
N LEU A 436 4.26 8.01 25.56
CA LEU A 436 4.45 9.22 24.77
C LEU A 436 3.12 9.73 24.20
N LYS A 437 2.29 8.85 23.64
CA LYS A 437 0.99 9.21 23.07
C LYS A 437 0.07 9.89 24.09
N LYS A 438 0.07 9.43 25.34
CA LYS A 438 -0.73 10.05 26.42
C LYS A 438 -0.25 11.46 26.76
N GLU A 439 1.05 11.69 26.66
CA GLU A 439 1.68 12.99 26.91
C GLU A 439 1.40 13.99 25.79
N ILE A 440 1.71 13.62 24.53
CA ILE A 440 1.65 14.54 23.39
C ILE A 440 0.26 14.69 22.77
N ASP A 441 -0.66 13.75 23.03
CA ASP A 441 -2.05 13.80 22.58
C ASP A 441 -3.02 13.28 23.66
N PRO A 442 -3.22 14.03 24.75
CA PRO A 442 -4.15 13.64 25.82
C PRO A 442 -5.58 13.43 25.32
N SER A 443 -5.95 14.10 24.21
CA SER A 443 -7.26 13.98 23.57
C SER A 443 -7.43 12.71 22.74
N ALA A 444 -6.33 11.99 22.45
CA ALA A 444 -6.28 10.88 21.49
C ALA A 444 -6.92 11.20 20.14
N SER A 445 -6.68 12.42 19.64
CA SER A 445 -7.21 12.95 18.38
C SER A 445 -6.45 12.44 17.15
N LEU A 446 -5.13 12.25 17.23
CA LEU A 446 -4.29 11.87 16.10
C LEU A 446 -4.29 10.35 15.87
N ASN A 447 -4.78 9.97 14.70
CA ASN A 447 -5.04 8.64 14.17
C ASN A 447 -5.63 7.62 15.18
N PRO A 448 -6.80 7.90 15.77
CA PRO A 448 -7.38 7.03 16.79
C PRO A 448 -7.78 5.67 16.23
N GLY A 449 -7.78 4.67 17.11
CA GLY A 449 -8.20 3.30 16.80
C GLY A 449 -7.10 2.40 16.20
N LYS A 450 -5.92 2.95 15.96
CA LYS A 450 -4.72 2.18 15.62
C LYS A 450 -4.03 1.89 16.94
N GLY A 451 -3.66 0.65 17.20
CA GLY A 451 -3.14 0.17 18.49
C GLY A 451 -4.04 0.32 19.73
N LYS A 452 -5.33 0.67 19.58
CA LYS A 452 -6.36 0.45 20.61
C LYS A 452 -7.64 -0.07 19.99
N VAL A 453 -8.27 -1.02 20.69
CA VAL A 453 -9.60 -1.56 20.34
C VAL A 453 -10.65 -0.46 20.41
N LEU A 454 -11.40 -0.26 19.32
CA LEU A 454 -12.46 0.74 19.26
C LEU A 454 -13.81 0.19 19.72
N ALA A 455 -14.52 0.86 20.63
CA ALA A 455 -15.93 0.53 20.84
C ALA A 455 -16.77 0.99 19.62
N GLY A 456 -17.30 0.04 18.84
CA GLY A 456 -18.23 0.31 17.73
C GLY A 456 -19.63 0.73 18.21
N SER A 457 -20.56 0.94 17.28
CA SER A 457 -21.95 1.39 17.55
C SER A 457 -22.76 0.41 18.40
N MET A 458 -22.33 -0.86 18.49
CA MET A 458 -22.94 -1.91 19.31
C MET A 458 -22.15 -2.24 20.60
N GLY A 459 -21.54 -1.24 21.25
CA GLY A 459 -20.95 -1.43 22.59
C GLY A 459 -19.66 -2.28 22.65
N GLY A 460 -18.92 -2.39 21.54
CA GLY A 460 -17.55 -2.94 21.51
C GLY A 460 -17.41 -4.45 21.35
N ILE A 461 -18.48 -5.24 21.28
CA ILE A 461 -18.41 -6.71 21.06
C ILE A 461 -17.67 -7.05 19.75
N PRO A 462 -17.99 -6.45 18.58
CA PRO A 462 -17.28 -6.76 17.34
C PRO A 462 -15.80 -6.34 17.38
N ALA A 463 -15.45 -5.32 18.17
CA ALA A 463 -14.07 -4.87 18.27
C ALA A 463 -13.22 -5.73 19.19
N LYS A 464 -13.83 -6.40 20.18
CA LYS A 464 -13.15 -7.46 20.93
C LYS A 464 -12.61 -8.54 20.00
N LEU A 465 -13.24 -8.81 18.84
CA LEU A 465 -12.75 -9.79 17.85
C LEU A 465 -11.39 -9.43 17.23
N LEU A 466 -11.04 -8.14 17.19
CA LEU A 466 -9.74 -7.64 16.69
C LEU A 466 -8.79 -7.23 17.84
N SER A 467 -9.13 -7.59 19.07
CA SER A 467 -8.33 -7.25 20.24
C SER A 467 -7.31 -8.35 20.57
N PRO A 468 -6.19 -8.04 21.24
CA PRO A 468 -5.22 -9.04 21.67
C PRO A 468 -5.79 -10.15 22.55
N SER A 469 -6.93 -9.95 23.22
CA SER A 469 -7.57 -11.02 24.00
C SER A 469 -8.15 -12.15 23.15
N MET A 470 -8.21 -11.98 21.82
CA MET A 470 -8.59 -13.04 20.89
C MET A 470 -7.45 -13.97 20.50
N ALA A 471 -6.20 -13.59 20.77
CA ALA A 471 -5.05 -14.44 20.42
C ALA A 471 -5.17 -15.88 20.98
N PRO A 472 -5.62 -16.13 22.25
CA PRO A 472 -5.84 -17.48 22.73
C PRO A 472 -6.94 -18.25 21.98
N VAL A 473 -8.00 -17.55 21.55
CA VAL A 473 -9.10 -18.16 20.78
C VAL A 473 -8.62 -18.52 19.38
N LEU A 474 -7.89 -17.63 18.72
CA LEU A 474 -7.28 -17.92 17.42
C LEU A 474 -6.31 -19.09 17.51
N ARG A 475 -5.48 -19.17 18.56
CA ARG A 475 -4.61 -20.32 18.83
C ARG A 475 -5.39 -21.60 19.07
N LEU A 476 -6.47 -21.55 19.84
CA LEU A 476 -7.33 -22.72 20.07
C LEU A 476 -7.96 -23.21 18.77
N LEU A 477 -8.50 -22.29 17.95
CA LEU A 477 -9.05 -22.60 16.64
C LEU A 477 -7.99 -23.22 15.71
N ASN A 478 -6.77 -22.66 15.74
CA ASN A 478 -5.64 -23.17 14.98
C ASN A 478 -5.21 -24.57 15.45
N ASN A 479 -5.23 -24.84 16.75
CA ASN A 479 -4.82 -26.13 17.33
C ASN A 479 -5.91 -27.22 17.22
N ALA A 480 -7.20 -26.84 17.23
CA ALA A 480 -8.33 -27.77 17.05
C ALA A 480 -8.48 -28.26 15.59
N MET A 481 -7.66 -27.75 14.67
CA MET A 481 -7.70 -27.99 13.22
C MET A 481 -7.70 -29.44 12.74
N PRO A 482 -6.91 -30.39 13.30
CA PRO A 482 -6.82 -31.74 12.73
C PRO A 482 -8.15 -32.51 12.81
N LEU A 483 -9.01 -32.16 13.75
CA LEU A 483 -10.29 -32.82 14.00
C LEU A 483 -11.44 -32.20 13.18
N THR A 484 -11.42 -30.87 13.01
CA THR A 484 -12.49 -30.15 12.33
C THR A 484 -12.30 -30.11 10.81
N SER A 485 -11.08 -30.08 10.28
CA SER A 485 -10.82 -30.03 8.83
C SER A 485 -11.30 -31.27 8.07
N ARG A 486 -11.21 -32.48 8.64
CA ARG A 486 -11.78 -33.71 8.03
C ARG A 486 -13.31 -33.69 8.01
N ALA A 487 -13.93 -33.15 9.06
CA ALA A 487 -15.38 -32.98 9.12
C ALA A 487 -15.87 -31.84 8.21
N LEU A 488 -15.10 -30.76 8.12
CA LEU A 488 -15.40 -29.61 7.27
C LEU A 488 -15.16 -29.94 5.80
N ALA A 489 -14.18 -30.77 5.45
CA ALA A 489 -13.99 -31.28 4.08
C ALA A 489 -15.17 -32.13 3.59
N LEU A 490 -15.85 -32.85 4.48
CA LEU A 490 -17.10 -33.57 4.19
C LEU A 490 -18.30 -32.64 3.95
N VAL A 491 -18.28 -31.45 4.56
CA VAL A 491 -19.32 -30.41 4.38
C VAL A 491 -18.94 -29.42 3.27
N GLN A 492 -17.66 -29.30 2.97
CA GLN A 492 -17.04 -28.49 1.92
C GLN A 492 -16.62 -29.38 0.76
N ASN A 493 -17.57 -30.12 0.18
CA ASN A 493 -17.60 -30.31 -1.28
C ASN A 493 -17.88 -28.95 -1.94
N VAL A 494 -17.02 -27.97 -1.68
CA VAL A 494 -16.88 -26.80 -2.55
C VAL A 494 -15.91 -27.29 -3.61
N GLU A 495 -16.48 -27.93 -4.64
CA GLU A 495 -15.80 -28.15 -5.91
C GLU A 495 -14.99 -26.89 -6.24
N GLY A 496 -13.73 -27.10 -6.64
CA GLY A 496 -12.72 -26.06 -6.78
C GLY A 496 -13.30 -24.77 -7.32
N VAL A 497 -13.03 -23.66 -6.62
CA VAL A 497 -13.59 -22.32 -6.85
C VAL A 497 -13.82 -22.07 -8.34
N VAL A 498 -15.02 -22.41 -8.81
CA VAL A 498 -15.48 -21.99 -10.12
C VAL A 498 -15.71 -20.50 -9.96
N LEU A 499 -14.83 -19.73 -10.62
CA LEU A 499 -14.96 -18.30 -10.87
C LEU A 499 -16.30 -18.07 -11.57
N GLY A 500 -17.37 -18.03 -10.78
CA GLY A 500 -18.70 -17.74 -11.26
C GLY A 500 -18.75 -16.25 -11.53
N ALA A 501 -18.43 -15.88 -12.76
CA ALA A 501 -18.92 -14.64 -13.35
C ALA A 501 -20.45 -14.74 -13.35
N GLN A 502 -21.09 -14.17 -12.34
CA GLN A 502 -22.47 -13.71 -12.51
C GLN A 502 -22.46 -12.60 -13.57
N ASP A 503 -23.61 -12.37 -14.22
CA ASP A 503 -23.87 -11.39 -15.29
C ASP A 503 -23.54 -9.92 -14.90
N LEU A 504 -22.28 -9.65 -14.58
CA LEU A 504 -21.76 -8.32 -14.27
C LEU A 504 -21.35 -7.65 -15.58
N SER A 505 -21.67 -6.36 -15.73
CA SER A 505 -21.08 -5.55 -16.79
C SER A 505 -19.54 -5.59 -16.73
N GLU A 506 -18.87 -5.45 -17.86
CA GLU A 506 -17.40 -5.37 -17.90
C GLU A 506 -16.87 -4.28 -16.97
N LEU A 507 -17.57 -3.14 -16.90
CA LEU A 507 -17.30 -2.06 -15.94
C LEU A 507 -17.36 -2.52 -14.48
N THR A 508 -18.41 -3.24 -14.07
CA THR A 508 -18.53 -3.76 -12.70
C THR A 508 -17.43 -4.79 -12.40
N HIS A 509 -17.14 -5.68 -13.35
CA HIS A 509 -16.07 -6.67 -13.20
C HIS A 509 -14.71 -6.00 -13.00
N ALA A 510 -14.35 -5.06 -13.87
CA ALA A 510 -13.09 -4.33 -13.78
C ALA A 510 -13.01 -3.45 -12.53
N ALA A 511 -14.13 -2.83 -12.14
CA ALA A 511 -14.22 -2.09 -10.90
C ALA A 511 -13.88 -2.99 -9.71
N ASN A 512 -14.38 -4.23 -9.66
CA ASN A 512 -14.05 -5.19 -8.61
C ASN A 512 -12.61 -5.73 -8.70
N ALA A 513 -12.11 -6.01 -9.90
CA ALA A 513 -10.74 -6.49 -10.11
C ALA A 513 -9.67 -5.48 -9.69
N CYS A 514 -9.96 -4.17 -9.78
CA CYS A 514 -9.07 -3.09 -9.39
C CYS A 514 -8.50 -3.27 -7.97
N ALA A 515 -7.17 -3.31 -7.87
CA ALA A 515 -6.43 -3.45 -6.62
C ALA A 515 -6.49 -2.22 -5.69
N MET A 516 -7.03 -1.09 -6.14
CA MET A 516 -7.07 0.19 -5.43
C MET A 516 -5.70 0.73 -4.94
N CYS A 517 -4.59 0.17 -5.46
CA CYS A 517 -3.23 0.48 -5.02
C CYS A 517 -2.80 1.93 -5.29
N GLY A 518 -3.39 2.59 -6.30
CA GLY A 518 -3.06 3.97 -6.65
C GLY A 518 -1.87 4.13 -7.60
N ALA A 519 -1.36 3.05 -8.21
CA ALA A 519 -0.31 3.14 -9.23
C ALA A 519 -0.67 4.12 -10.37
N CYS A 520 -1.94 4.12 -10.80
CA CYS A 520 -2.47 5.04 -11.79
C CYS A 520 -2.43 6.53 -11.38
N VAL A 521 -2.49 6.82 -10.09
CA VAL A 521 -2.48 8.20 -9.57
C VAL A 521 -1.11 8.83 -9.81
N ASN A 522 -0.05 8.02 -9.68
CA ASN A 522 1.32 8.48 -9.87
C ASN A 522 1.58 9.05 -11.27
N VAL A 523 0.94 8.46 -12.28
CA VAL A 523 1.19 8.76 -13.68
C VAL A 523 0.09 9.57 -14.35
N CYS A 524 -0.92 10.02 -13.58
CA CYS A 524 -2.08 10.70 -14.13
C CYS A 524 -1.83 12.22 -14.23
N PRO A 525 -1.75 12.80 -15.45
CA PRO A 525 -1.61 14.25 -15.62
C PRO A 525 -2.73 15.05 -14.94
N ALA A 526 -3.96 14.55 -15.06
CA ALA A 526 -5.13 15.19 -14.48
C ALA A 526 -5.04 15.26 -12.95
N TYR A 527 -4.47 14.25 -12.30
CA TYR A 527 -4.21 14.30 -10.86
C TYR A 527 -3.08 15.28 -10.54
N GLN A 528 -2.00 15.34 -11.33
CA GLN A 528 -0.93 16.29 -11.05
C GLN A 528 -1.42 17.74 -11.08
N ALA A 529 -2.32 18.05 -12.01
CA ALA A 529 -2.91 19.38 -12.17
C ALA A 529 -3.98 19.75 -11.12
N THR A 530 -4.73 18.77 -10.62
CA THR A 530 -5.88 19.02 -9.71
C THR A 530 -5.64 18.59 -8.26
N LYS A 531 -4.69 17.68 -8.07
CA LYS A 531 -4.49 16.85 -6.89
C LYS A 531 -5.74 16.07 -6.43
N ASP A 532 -6.76 15.97 -7.28
CA ASP A 532 -8.05 15.32 -7.02
C ASP A 532 -8.05 13.87 -7.54
N ASP A 533 -8.11 12.89 -6.64
CA ASP A 533 -8.07 11.49 -7.03
C ASP A 533 -9.33 11.01 -7.77
N ARG A 534 -10.43 11.77 -7.74
CA ARG A 534 -11.67 11.42 -8.47
C ARG A 534 -11.48 11.42 -9.98
N VAL A 535 -10.53 12.19 -10.50
CA VAL A 535 -10.21 12.26 -11.93
C VAL A 535 -9.36 11.08 -12.41
N THR A 536 -8.79 10.30 -11.49
CA THR A 536 -7.87 9.19 -11.82
C THR A 536 -8.61 7.91 -12.16
N ALA A 537 -7.90 6.94 -12.75
CA ALA A 537 -8.43 5.60 -12.96
C ALA A 537 -9.00 4.96 -11.68
N ARG A 538 -8.34 5.16 -10.54
CA ARG A 538 -8.81 4.69 -9.24
C ARG A 538 -10.13 5.36 -8.88
N GLY A 539 -10.22 6.68 -9.01
CA GLY A 539 -11.44 7.45 -8.77
C GLY A 539 -12.61 7.06 -9.68
N LYS A 540 -12.36 6.87 -10.97
CA LYS A 540 -13.37 6.42 -11.94
C LYS A 540 -13.91 5.03 -11.60
N LEU A 541 -13.03 4.08 -11.29
CA LEU A 541 -13.46 2.72 -10.90
C LEU A 541 -14.18 2.70 -9.54
N LEU A 542 -13.81 3.59 -8.61
CA LEU A 542 -14.58 3.80 -7.39
C LEU A 542 -15.98 4.34 -7.69
N THR A 543 -16.11 5.27 -8.64
CA THR A 543 -17.39 5.80 -9.11
C THR A 543 -18.27 4.68 -9.68
N ALA A 544 -17.68 3.80 -10.49
CA ALA A 544 -18.37 2.61 -10.99
C ALA A 544 -18.85 1.70 -9.85
N ARG A 545 -18.00 1.40 -8.85
CA ARG A 545 -18.42 0.63 -7.65
C ARG A 545 -19.57 1.30 -6.90
N MET A 546 -19.53 2.62 -6.74
CA MET A 546 -20.62 3.36 -6.08
C MET A 546 -21.94 3.21 -6.83
N MET A 547 -21.91 3.35 -8.15
CA MET A 547 -23.12 3.22 -8.99
C MET A 547 -23.70 1.80 -8.92
N ASP A 548 -22.83 0.79 -9.00
CA ASP A 548 -23.19 -0.63 -8.87
C ASP A 548 -23.86 -0.94 -7.51
N GLN A 549 -23.35 -0.34 -6.43
CA GLN A 549 -23.91 -0.44 -5.08
C GLN A 549 -25.19 0.42 -4.88
N GLY A 550 -25.74 1.02 -5.93
CA GLY A 550 -26.92 1.90 -5.84
C GLY A 550 -26.67 3.22 -5.11
N ARG A 551 -25.40 3.61 -4.93
CA ARG A 551 -25.03 4.85 -4.22
C ARG A 551 -25.07 6.03 -5.18
N GLY A 552 -25.81 7.07 -4.81
CA GLY A 552 -25.95 8.26 -5.65
C GLY A 552 -24.65 9.03 -5.90
N ILE A 553 -24.43 9.40 -7.15
CA ILE A 553 -23.35 10.28 -7.63
C ILE A 553 -23.89 11.71 -7.76
N SER A 554 -23.15 12.74 -7.34
CA SER A 554 -23.54 14.13 -7.56
C SER A 554 -23.18 14.62 -8.97
N LYS A 555 -23.82 15.69 -9.46
CA LYS A 555 -23.43 16.31 -10.74
C LYS A 555 -21.97 16.74 -10.73
N GLU A 556 -21.49 17.34 -9.64
CA GLU A 556 -20.09 17.75 -9.49
C GLU A 556 -19.12 16.56 -9.58
N HIS A 557 -19.41 15.44 -8.90
CA HIS A 557 -18.58 14.24 -8.99
C HIS A 557 -18.57 13.64 -10.40
N ALA A 558 -19.72 13.66 -11.08
CA ALA A 558 -19.82 13.23 -12.47
C ALA A 558 -18.93 14.11 -13.38
N GLN A 559 -18.95 15.44 -13.23
CA GLN A 559 -18.09 16.33 -14.02
C GLN A 559 -16.59 16.03 -13.78
N ARG A 560 -16.16 15.76 -12.54
CA ARG A 560 -14.78 15.33 -12.27
C ARG A 560 -14.40 14.02 -12.96
N THR A 561 -15.35 13.12 -13.16
CA THR A 561 -15.12 11.86 -13.88
C THR A 561 -14.83 12.09 -15.36
N PHE A 562 -15.31 13.19 -15.96
CA PHE A 562 -15.04 13.53 -17.36
C PHE A 562 -13.66 14.18 -17.59
N LEU A 563 -12.98 14.63 -16.53
CA LEU A 563 -11.67 15.30 -16.61
C LEU A 563 -10.53 14.30 -16.83
N CYS A 564 -10.43 13.76 -18.04
CA CYS A 564 -9.42 12.76 -18.40
C CYS A 564 -8.72 13.11 -19.72
N MET A 565 -7.39 13.05 -19.71
CA MET A 565 -6.55 13.32 -20.89
C MET A 565 -6.53 12.16 -21.91
N ARG A 566 -7.14 11.01 -21.59
CA ARG A 566 -7.14 9.78 -22.43
C ARG A 566 -5.75 9.29 -22.89
N CYS A 567 -4.69 9.64 -22.17
CA CYS A 567 -3.28 9.32 -22.49
C CYS A 567 -2.84 7.86 -22.27
N LYS A 568 -3.70 6.99 -21.75
CA LYS A 568 -3.43 5.58 -21.41
C LYS A 568 -2.30 5.30 -20.40
N ALA A 569 -1.70 6.32 -19.80
CA ALA A 569 -0.66 6.16 -18.77
C ALA A 569 -1.09 5.19 -17.64
N CYS A 570 -2.35 5.30 -17.20
CA CYS A 570 -2.91 4.46 -16.14
C CYS A 570 -2.99 2.97 -16.50
N GLU A 571 -3.19 2.61 -17.78
CA GLU A 571 -3.23 1.21 -18.23
C GLU A 571 -1.83 0.59 -18.22
N GLN A 572 -0.82 1.36 -18.63
CA GLN A 572 0.56 0.88 -18.68
C GLN A 572 1.08 0.45 -17.30
N VAL A 573 0.76 1.25 -16.28
CA VAL A 573 1.15 0.97 -14.88
C VAL A 573 0.13 0.16 -14.10
N CYS A 574 -1.00 -0.22 -14.70
CA CYS A 574 -2.03 -0.98 -14.01
C CYS A 574 -1.49 -2.38 -13.67
N GLN A 575 -1.36 -2.65 -12.37
CA GLN A 575 -0.88 -3.96 -11.91
C GLN A 575 -1.86 -5.07 -12.27
N SER A 576 -3.17 -4.77 -12.22
CA SER A 576 -4.25 -5.70 -12.62
C SER A 576 -4.50 -5.74 -14.13
N LYS A 577 -3.66 -5.06 -14.95
CA LYS A 577 -3.75 -4.99 -16.42
C LYS A 577 -5.18 -4.79 -16.97
N LEU A 578 -5.93 -3.90 -16.33
CA LEU A 578 -7.27 -3.53 -16.77
C LEU A 578 -7.21 -2.70 -18.06
N HIS A 579 -8.09 -2.99 -19.01
CA HIS A 579 -8.31 -2.20 -20.23
C HIS A 579 -9.25 -1.04 -19.90
N LEU A 580 -8.70 0.10 -19.48
CA LEU A 580 -9.44 1.15 -18.78
C LEU A 580 -10.24 2.08 -19.69
N LEU A 581 -9.74 2.45 -20.87
CA LEU A 581 -10.44 3.42 -21.74
C LEU A 581 -11.84 2.98 -22.18
N PRO A 582 -12.06 1.74 -22.67
CA PRO A 582 -13.41 1.30 -23.03
C PRO A 582 -14.38 1.35 -21.84
N LEU A 583 -13.88 1.01 -20.64
CA LEU A 583 -14.66 1.07 -19.40
C LEU A 583 -15.03 2.51 -19.02
N TYR A 584 -14.16 3.49 -19.34
CA TYR A 584 -14.47 4.90 -19.15
C TYR A 584 -15.56 5.35 -20.10
N ASP A 585 -15.56 4.90 -21.34
CA ASP A 585 -16.63 5.24 -22.29
C ASP A 585 -17.99 4.76 -21.78
N GLU A 586 -18.06 3.52 -21.26
CA GLU A 586 -19.27 3.00 -20.63
C GLU A 586 -19.70 3.83 -19.40
N LEU A 587 -18.77 4.10 -18.48
CA LEU A 587 -19.04 4.88 -17.27
C LEU A 587 -19.50 6.30 -17.59
N GLU A 588 -18.78 6.95 -18.50
CA GLU A 588 -19.04 8.34 -18.88
C GLU A 588 -20.37 8.46 -19.62
N ALA A 589 -20.73 7.52 -20.50
CA ALA A 589 -22.04 7.50 -21.15
C ALA A 589 -23.18 7.42 -20.13
N LYS A 590 -23.06 6.57 -19.09
CA LYS A 590 -24.06 6.47 -18.00
C LYS A 590 -24.19 7.78 -17.22
N LEU A 591 -23.07 8.46 -16.95
CA LEU A 591 -23.07 9.72 -16.22
C LEU A 591 -23.58 10.90 -17.07
N GLU A 592 -23.20 10.94 -18.35
CA GLU A 592 -23.59 11.96 -19.31
C GLU A 592 -25.10 11.92 -19.57
N ALA A 593 -25.68 10.72 -19.74
CA ALA A 593 -27.13 10.54 -19.87
C ALA A 593 -27.92 11.13 -18.70
N LYS A 594 -27.31 11.19 -17.50
CA LYS A 594 -27.97 11.68 -16.28
C LYS A 594 -27.69 13.16 -15.98
N TYR A 595 -26.47 13.64 -16.24
CA TYR A 595 -26.00 14.94 -15.76
C TYR A 595 -25.59 15.91 -16.87
N GLY A 596 -25.48 15.42 -18.11
CA GLY A 596 -24.79 16.10 -19.21
C GLY A 596 -23.27 16.15 -19.00
N ARG A 597 -22.55 16.47 -20.07
CA ARG A 597 -21.10 16.69 -20.07
C ARG A 597 -20.80 18.16 -20.34
N ASP A 598 -20.00 18.78 -19.48
CA ASP A 598 -19.54 20.16 -19.67
C ASP A 598 -18.31 20.20 -20.59
N LEU A 599 -18.53 20.38 -21.89
CA LEU A 599 -17.46 20.39 -22.89
C LEU A 599 -16.53 21.60 -22.77
N ASP A 600 -17.01 22.73 -22.25
CA ASP A 600 -16.21 23.94 -22.05
C ASP A 600 -15.25 23.75 -20.87
N GLU A 601 -15.73 23.20 -19.74
CA GLU A 601 -14.87 22.83 -18.61
C GLU A 601 -13.78 21.84 -19.04
N ILE A 602 -14.16 20.79 -19.78
CA ILE A 602 -13.19 19.78 -20.27
C ILE A 602 -12.15 20.41 -21.20
N THR A 603 -12.56 21.28 -22.12
CA THR A 603 -11.63 21.92 -23.06
C THR A 603 -10.62 22.80 -22.32
N LYS A 604 -11.10 23.64 -21.39
CA LYS A 604 -10.24 24.48 -20.55
C LYS A 604 -9.31 23.64 -19.68
N PHE A 605 -9.81 22.54 -19.15
CA PHE A 605 -9.04 21.62 -18.33
C PHE A 605 -7.90 20.97 -19.12
N VAL A 606 -8.17 20.46 -20.32
CA VAL A 606 -7.14 19.85 -21.20
C VAL A 606 -6.03 20.87 -21.49
N GLN A 607 -6.41 22.09 -21.90
CA GLN A 607 -5.45 23.17 -22.16
C GLN A 607 -4.61 23.52 -20.92
N TYR A 608 -5.24 23.58 -19.75
CA TYR A 608 -4.53 23.83 -18.50
C TYR A 608 -3.51 22.73 -18.19
N VAL A 609 -3.91 21.45 -18.28
CA VAL A 609 -2.99 20.32 -18.04
C VAL A 609 -1.85 20.33 -19.06
N GLU A 610 -2.13 20.54 -20.34
CA GLU A 610 -1.10 20.56 -21.39
C GLU A 610 -0.10 21.72 -21.23
N SER A 611 -0.52 22.82 -20.61
CA SER A 611 0.35 23.96 -20.30
C SER A 611 1.20 23.79 -19.03
N SER A 612 0.99 22.72 -18.26
CA SER A 612 1.59 22.55 -16.93
C SER A 612 3.00 21.94 -17.02
N PRO A 613 3.98 22.42 -16.20
CA PRO A 613 5.31 21.81 -16.15
C PRO A 613 5.30 20.32 -15.77
N GLU A 614 4.36 19.91 -14.92
CA GLU A 614 4.18 18.52 -14.50
C GLU A 614 3.84 17.61 -15.68
N TYR A 615 3.07 18.14 -16.65
CA TYR A 615 2.75 17.40 -17.87
C TYR A 615 3.99 17.17 -18.75
N ASP A 616 4.83 18.20 -18.92
CA ASP A 616 6.11 18.07 -19.64
C ASP A 616 7.04 17.03 -18.98
N VAL A 617 7.04 16.93 -17.65
CA VAL A 617 7.78 15.88 -16.92
C VAL A 617 7.25 14.49 -17.26
N LEU A 618 5.92 14.31 -17.31
CA LEU A 618 5.31 13.02 -17.67
C LEU A 618 5.58 12.62 -19.13
N LEU A 619 5.61 13.60 -20.05
CA LEU A 619 6.04 13.37 -21.43
C LEU A 619 7.51 12.92 -21.50
N LYS A 620 8.41 13.60 -20.79
CA LYS A 620 9.83 13.21 -20.71
C LYS A 620 10.03 11.81 -20.12
N LYS A 621 9.18 11.39 -19.18
CA LYS A 621 9.16 10.03 -18.62
C LYS A 621 8.67 8.97 -19.62
N GLY A 622 8.11 9.36 -20.78
CA GLY A 622 7.50 8.44 -21.73
C GLY A 622 6.22 7.76 -21.22
N LEU A 623 5.62 8.28 -20.14
CA LEU A 623 4.43 7.69 -19.50
C LEU A 623 3.14 8.12 -20.18
N VAL A 624 3.19 9.19 -20.97
CA VAL A 624 2.07 9.74 -21.75
C VAL A 624 2.40 9.51 -23.22
N ILE A 625 1.77 8.50 -23.83
CA ILE A 625 1.93 8.17 -25.26
C ILE A 625 0.63 8.51 -25.97
N GLY A 626 0.68 9.40 -26.96
CA GLY A 626 -0.47 9.71 -27.82
C GLY A 626 -1.49 10.71 -27.25
N ALA A 627 -1.12 11.53 -26.26
CA ALA A 627 -1.85 12.77 -26.00
C ALA A 627 -1.18 13.87 -26.82
N PRO A 628 -1.72 14.23 -28.01
CA PRO A 628 -1.14 15.30 -28.81
C PRO A 628 -1.18 16.60 -28.00
N ARG A 629 -0.25 17.53 -28.25
CA ARG A 629 -0.26 18.88 -27.67
C ARG A 629 -1.48 19.73 -28.11
N ASN A 630 -2.48 19.12 -28.77
CA ASN A 630 -3.59 19.78 -29.47
C ASN A 630 -4.96 19.06 -29.31
N GLY A 631 -5.19 18.29 -28.23
CA GLY A 631 -6.56 17.86 -27.86
C GLY A 631 -7.07 16.52 -28.43
N MET A 632 -8.32 16.19 -28.04
CA MET A 632 -8.94 14.85 -28.06
C MET A 632 -9.44 14.32 -29.42
N ASP A 633 -9.08 14.91 -30.55
CA ASP A 633 -9.69 14.52 -31.85
C ASP A 633 -8.94 13.42 -32.61
N GLY A 634 -7.78 12.96 -32.13
CA GLY A 634 -7.13 11.72 -32.58
C GLY A 634 -6.87 11.65 -34.09
N ARG A 635 -6.83 12.80 -34.78
CA ARG A 635 -6.53 12.91 -36.20
C ARG A 635 -5.32 13.79 -36.38
N ASP A 636 -4.14 13.20 -36.19
CA ASP A 636 -2.96 13.65 -36.90
C ASP A 636 -2.45 12.51 -37.78
N GLY A 637 -2.81 12.59 -39.05
CA GLY A 637 -2.23 11.79 -40.10
C GLY A 637 -0.87 12.34 -40.47
N SER A 638 0.16 12.00 -39.71
CA SER A 638 1.57 11.99 -40.15
C SER A 638 2.46 11.66 -38.96
N VAL A 639 3.00 10.45 -38.91
CA VAL A 639 4.44 10.07 -38.86
C VAL A 639 4.49 8.54 -38.78
#